data_AF-A0A2T0SEL8-F1
#
_entry.id   AF-A0A2T0SEL8-F1
#
_cell.length_a   1.000
_cell.length_b   1.000
_cell.length_c   1.000
_cell.angle_alpha   90.00
_cell.angle_beta   90.00
_cell.angle_gamma   90.00
#
_symmetry.space_group_name_H-M   'P 1'
#
loop_
_entity.id
_entity.type
_entity.pdbx_description
1 polymer ?
#
loop_
_entity_poly.entity_id
_entity_poly.type
_entity_poly.pdbx_seq_one_letter_code
_entity_poly.pdbx_strand_id
1 'polypeptide(L)'
;MADDDAGRVAVVGMAARVPGADDDLDLFWDNIEHGVDSVGHFDREELAAWGVAPELLARANLVPAHGVLPDPFRFDAELFGYSPDESALIDPQQRLLLMCAWAALEHAGQPPVAANGNRTGVYVGTGMNVYLIDKVLKHRAAIADAAGLMLVIGNDKDFAGTRIAYKLNLQGPALTLQTACSTSLVAVHTAVQSLLTYETDMALAGAATVAPPSRRAHLYQQGGIFSPDGRCRTFDAAASGTVPGDGVGVVVLKRLEDARRDGDTIHAVIAGTAINNDGSRKTGFTAPGPAGQAAVIRAALAVAGVEPDSIGVVETHGTGTALGDPVEVAGLREVFDTGTRTRQCALTAVKSNIGHLDTAAGVVGLIKMVLALRHRTVPPVAHFETPNPHLALDRTPFRVPAKAEPWEPVGGVRRAGVSAFGIGGTNAHVVLEEALPQPEPAGPAAPQVLLVSARSSDALDRRLHELAEHAERRPGDRFADAAFTLRAGRTPMPWRAAVVADAAGAGRALRAADTRRQLDERRRSRGVVLAFTGRLRPVDTADPVYRAVLDEVAGRVGGLLGADPHAALRDAAPGSDLDRLATFAAAVALARGVLSRGIQPRAVLGPGAGEIAAACVAGVFTVGDAAEALARGGIPAPVAAPAVPVHPGPVAEALTGLDPAACLAVGPALPAPADGVSPVLLAAADHLGLLEAVAGLWQLGFGGPWEPIHDRGRRRIPLPTYPFATHRHVIKEQ
;
A
#
# COMPACT_ATOMS: atom_id res chain seq x y z
N MET A 1 -1.31 13.43 -25.39
CA MET A 1 -1.26 12.77 -24.06
C MET A 1 0.07 12.06 -23.82
N ALA A 2 0.61 11.26 -24.76
CA ALA A 2 1.88 10.56 -24.53
C ALA A 2 3.11 11.51 -24.37
N ASP A 3 3.10 12.67 -25.04
CA ASP A 3 4.22 13.63 -25.00
C ASP A 3 4.26 14.50 -23.72
N ASP A 4 3.15 14.57 -22.97
CA ASP A 4 3.03 15.38 -21.73
C ASP A 4 3.41 14.58 -20.47
N ASP A 5 3.56 13.25 -20.60
CA ASP A 5 3.93 12.34 -19.53
C ASP A 5 5.45 12.13 -19.42
N ALA A 6 6.20 12.44 -20.48
CA ALA A 6 7.63 12.22 -20.53
C ALA A 6 8.35 13.03 -19.44
N GLY A 7 9.24 12.37 -18.69
CA GLY A 7 9.98 13.01 -17.59
C GLY A 7 9.21 13.18 -16.27
N ARG A 8 7.94 12.75 -16.18
CA ARG A 8 7.11 12.89 -14.96
C ARG A 8 7.02 11.59 -14.17
N VAL A 9 6.94 11.72 -12.83
CA VAL A 9 6.85 10.60 -11.90
C VAL A 9 5.57 10.70 -11.07
N ALA A 10 4.80 9.63 -10.99
CA ALA A 10 3.61 9.54 -10.16
C ALA A 10 3.95 9.14 -8.72
N VAL A 11 3.31 9.79 -7.75
CA VAL A 11 3.19 9.27 -6.38
C VAL A 11 2.01 8.30 -6.36
N VAL A 12 2.29 7.00 -6.28
CA VAL A 12 1.26 5.94 -6.35
C VAL A 12 0.87 5.38 -4.98
N GLY A 13 1.67 5.63 -3.94
CA GLY A 13 1.30 5.33 -2.56
C GLY A 13 2.17 6.05 -1.55
N MET A 14 1.75 6.05 -0.30
CA MET A 14 2.43 6.74 0.78
C MET A 14 2.04 6.16 2.13
N ALA A 15 2.93 6.27 3.10
CA ALA A 15 2.66 6.04 4.50
C ALA A 15 3.51 7.01 5.33
N ALA A 16 3.00 7.42 6.49
CA ALA A 16 3.74 8.21 7.45
C ALA A 16 3.43 7.72 8.85
N ARG A 17 4.36 7.91 9.78
CA ARG A 17 4.10 7.85 11.22
C ARG A 17 4.51 9.17 11.84
N VAL A 18 3.56 9.94 12.35
CA VAL A 18 3.80 11.34 12.79
C VAL A 18 3.12 11.68 14.12
N PRO A 19 3.63 12.68 14.86
CA PRO A 19 2.98 13.15 16.09
C PRO A 19 1.51 13.51 15.87
N GLY A 20 0.66 13.12 16.83
CA GLY A 20 -0.78 13.41 16.80
C GLY A 20 -1.63 12.55 15.86
N ALA A 21 -1.02 11.77 14.97
CA ALA A 21 -1.76 10.91 14.03
C ALA A 21 -1.25 9.46 13.94
N ASP A 22 -0.09 9.14 14.53
CA ASP A 22 0.59 7.87 14.34
C ASP A 22 0.60 7.47 12.85
N ASP A 23 0.07 6.32 12.46
CA ASP A 23 0.00 5.82 11.07
C ASP A 23 -1.27 6.20 10.28
N ASP A 24 -2.14 7.05 10.83
CA ASP A 24 -3.39 7.47 10.19
C ASP A 24 -3.20 8.75 9.35
N LEU A 25 -3.17 8.59 8.02
CA LEU A 25 -3.05 9.71 7.08
C LEU A 25 -4.29 10.60 7.00
N ASP A 26 -5.50 10.06 7.25
CA ASP A 26 -6.73 10.85 7.25
C ASP A 26 -6.73 11.76 8.49
N LEU A 27 -6.39 11.22 9.67
CA LEU A 27 -6.22 12.02 10.89
C LEU A 27 -5.07 13.02 10.77
N PHE A 28 -3.97 12.66 10.11
CA PHE A 28 -2.88 13.60 9.84
C PHE A 28 -3.34 14.79 9.00
N TRP A 29 -4.12 14.54 7.94
CA TRP A 29 -4.73 15.59 7.15
C TRP A 29 -5.68 16.46 7.98
N ASP A 30 -6.58 15.85 8.75
CA ASP A 30 -7.54 16.57 9.59
C ASP A 30 -6.81 17.48 10.59
N ASN A 31 -5.72 17.01 11.20
CA ASN A 31 -4.89 17.81 12.08
C ASN A 31 -4.24 19.01 11.35
N ILE A 32 -3.75 18.81 10.12
CA ILE A 32 -3.18 19.88 9.31
C ILE A 32 -4.23 20.93 8.93
N GLU A 33 -5.39 20.49 8.43
CA GLU A 33 -6.47 21.36 7.97
C GLU A 33 -7.00 22.25 9.09
N HIS A 34 -7.10 21.70 10.31
CA HIS A 34 -7.55 22.43 11.50
C HIS A 34 -6.42 23.17 12.23
N GLY A 35 -5.17 23.13 11.73
CA GLY A 35 -4.04 23.83 12.33
C GLY A 35 -3.66 23.30 13.73
N VAL A 36 -3.87 22.01 13.98
CA VAL A 36 -3.58 21.35 15.27
C VAL A 36 -2.08 21.32 15.55
N ASP A 37 -1.70 21.76 16.74
CA ASP A 37 -0.37 21.59 17.31
C ASP A 37 -0.28 20.24 18.03
N SER A 38 0.53 19.34 17.49
CA SER A 38 0.80 17.99 17.98
C SER A 38 2.14 17.86 18.69
N VAL A 39 2.83 18.97 18.97
CA VAL A 39 4.03 18.99 19.80
C VAL A 39 3.64 18.67 21.25
N GLY A 40 4.30 17.67 21.84
CA GLY A 40 4.10 17.34 23.24
C GLY A 40 4.86 18.31 24.15
N HIS A 41 4.19 18.77 25.20
CA HIS A 41 4.77 19.55 26.28
C HIS A 41 4.70 18.76 27.58
N PHE A 42 5.81 18.68 28.32
CA PHE A 42 5.94 17.84 29.49
C PHE A 42 6.30 18.65 30.73
N ASP A 43 5.94 18.15 31.90
CA ASP A 43 6.55 18.63 33.14
C ASP A 43 7.84 17.86 33.47
N ARG A 44 8.56 18.33 34.49
CA ARG A 44 9.83 17.72 34.90
C ARG A 44 9.65 16.36 35.59
N GLU A 45 8.50 16.12 36.22
CA GLU A 45 8.18 14.86 36.90
C GLU A 45 7.92 13.76 35.87
N GLU A 46 7.17 14.08 34.80
CA GLU A 46 7.00 13.23 33.64
C GLU A 46 8.37 12.90 33.05
N LEU A 47 9.18 13.90 32.70
CA LEU A 47 10.51 13.64 32.12
C LEU A 47 11.39 12.78 33.04
N ALA A 48 11.33 12.96 34.36
CA ALA A 48 12.01 12.11 35.32
C ALA A 48 11.50 10.66 35.27
N ALA A 49 10.18 10.46 35.26
CA ALA A 49 9.56 9.14 35.15
C ALA A 49 9.92 8.42 33.84
N TRP A 50 10.24 9.17 32.78
CA TRP A 50 10.69 8.66 31.49
C TRP A 50 12.22 8.51 31.38
N GLY A 51 12.95 8.68 32.48
CA GLY A 51 14.39 8.41 32.58
C GLY A 51 15.28 9.53 32.07
N VAL A 52 14.78 10.76 31.97
CA VAL A 52 15.63 11.94 31.73
C VAL A 52 16.52 12.17 32.95
N ALA A 53 17.84 12.25 32.72
CA ALA A 53 18.82 12.36 33.79
C ALA A 53 18.58 13.58 34.70
N PRO A 54 18.70 13.45 36.04
CA PRO A 54 18.50 14.56 36.98
C PRO A 54 19.36 15.79 36.67
N GLU A 55 20.58 15.61 36.16
CA GLU A 55 21.49 16.70 35.80
C GLU A 55 20.97 17.51 34.60
N LEU A 56 20.28 16.84 33.67
CA LEU A 56 19.62 17.49 32.54
C LEU A 56 18.35 18.21 32.99
N LEU A 57 17.58 17.59 33.90
CA LEU A 57 16.42 18.22 34.55
C LEU A 57 16.81 19.43 35.41
N ALA A 58 17.99 19.48 36.00
CA ALA A 58 18.40 20.65 36.78
C ALA A 58 18.72 21.88 35.91
N ARG A 59 18.84 21.72 34.59
CA ARG A 59 19.20 22.83 33.69
C ARG A 59 18.04 23.81 33.50
N ALA A 60 18.34 25.09 33.74
CA ALA A 60 17.37 26.19 33.59
C ALA A 60 16.96 26.43 32.12
N ASN A 61 17.83 26.09 31.17
CA ASN A 61 17.58 26.21 29.74
C ASN A 61 16.98 24.93 29.11
N LEU A 62 16.46 24.01 29.93
CA LEU A 62 15.73 22.85 29.44
C LEU A 62 14.32 23.26 29.03
N VAL A 63 13.97 22.95 27.78
CA VAL A 63 12.63 23.17 27.23
C VAL A 63 11.96 21.80 27.05
N PRO A 64 10.90 21.50 27.83
CA PRO A 64 10.29 20.17 27.84
C PRO A 64 9.27 20.02 26.71
N ALA A 65 9.74 20.13 25.46
CA ALA A 65 8.91 20.01 24.26
C ALA A 65 9.57 19.15 23.18
N HIS A 66 8.78 18.27 22.54
CA HIS A 66 9.22 17.39 21.45
C HIS A 66 8.01 16.94 20.61
N GLY A 67 8.19 16.80 19.30
CA GLY A 67 7.21 16.13 18.43
C GLY A 67 7.25 14.62 18.69
N VAL A 68 6.28 14.09 19.43
CA VAL A 68 6.35 12.71 19.94
C VAL A 68 5.68 11.72 19.01
N LEU A 69 6.45 10.71 18.58
CA LEU A 69 5.88 9.50 18.01
C LEU A 69 5.47 8.54 19.15
N PRO A 70 4.19 8.10 19.21
CA PRO A 70 3.74 7.18 20.24
C PRO A 70 4.42 5.81 20.08
N ASP A 71 4.95 5.29 21.20
CA ASP A 71 5.54 3.96 21.32
C ASP A 71 6.43 3.51 20.13
N PRO A 72 7.60 4.16 19.92
CA PRO A 72 8.48 3.86 18.78
C PRO A 72 9.09 2.45 18.81
N PHE A 73 8.85 1.69 19.88
CA PHE A 73 9.38 0.34 20.05
C PHE A 73 8.45 -0.74 19.51
N ARG A 74 7.23 -0.39 19.06
CA ARG A 74 6.30 -1.32 18.41
C ARG A 74 6.89 -1.83 17.12
N PHE A 75 6.87 -3.15 16.94
CA PHE A 75 7.34 -3.80 15.72
C PHE A 75 6.73 -5.19 15.57
N ASP A 76 6.32 -5.52 14.35
CA ASP A 76 5.79 -6.85 14.02
C ASP A 76 6.92 -7.82 13.65
N ALA A 77 7.65 -8.29 14.67
CA ALA A 77 8.82 -9.14 14.48
C ALA A 77 8.50 -10.43 13.71
N GLU A 78 7.36 -11.06 13.99
CA GLU A 78 6.95 -12.32 13.35
C GLU A 78 6.66 -12.14 11.85
N LEU A 79 5.99 -11.05 11.47
CA LEU A 79 5.74 -10.71 10.07
C LEU A 79 7.05 -10.64 9.27
N PHE A 80 8.08 -10.05 9.86
CA PHE A 80 9.40 -9.88 9.21
C PHE A 80 10.38 -11.02 9.52
N GLY A 81 9.96 -12.07 10.23
CA GLY A 81 10.80 -13.22 10.55
C GLY A 81 12.00 -12.89 11.44
N TYR A 82 11.78 -12.10 12.49
CA TYR A 82 12.74 -11.81 13.54
C TYR A 82 12.32 -12.45 14.86
N SER A 83 13.30 -12.84 15.69
CA SER A 83 13.02 -13.18 17.09
C SER A 83 12.78 -11.91 17.94
N PRO A 84 12.12 -12.03 19.09
CA PRO A 84 11.98 -10.89 20.01
C PRO A 84 13.32 -10.29 20.46
N ASP A 85 14.32 -11.14 20.73
CA ASP A 85 15.65 -10.73 21.20
C ASP A 85 16.44 -10.01 20.10
N GLU A 86 16.39 -10.52 18.86
CA GLU A 86 17.03 -9.85 17.72
C GLU A 86 16.38 -8.49 17.47
N SER A 87 15.04 -8.43 17.49
CA SER A 87 14.29 -7.18 17.27
C SER A 87 14.59 -6.11 18.32
N ALA A 88 14.88 -6.51 19.57
CA ALA A 88 15.24 -5.58 20.64
C ALA A 88 16.61 -4.91 20.40
N LEU A 89 17.51 -5.53 19.64
CA LEU A 89 18.83 -4.98 19.32
C LEU A 89 18.81 -4.04 18.11
N ILE A 90 17.76 -4.07 17.28
CA ILE A 90 17.66 -3.26 16.06
C ILE A 90 17.17 -1.85 16.40
N ASP A 91 17.80 -0.84 15.80
CA ASP A 91 17.37 0.56 15.85
C ASP A 91 15.86 0.68 15.50
N PRO A 92 15.03 1.27 16.39
CA PRO A 92 13.64 1.61 16.10
C PRO A 92 13.43 2.28 14.73
N GLN A 93 14.37 3.11 14.28
CA GLN A 93 14.28 3.77 12.98
C GLN A 93 14.22 2.76 11.83
N GLN A 94 15.07 1.73 11.84
CA GLN A 94 15.08 0.68 10.80
C GLN A 94 13.80 -0.16 10.85
N ARG A 95 13.30 -0.46 12.06
CA ARG A 95 12.06 -1.23 12.27
C ARG A 95 10.83 -0.49 11.76
N LEU A 96 10.68 0.77 12.15
CA LEU A 96 9.55 1.60 11.75
C LEU A 96 9.58 1.94 10.26
N LEU A 97 10.76 2.18 9.70
CA LEU A 97 10.91 2.40 8.27
C LEU A 97 10.52 1.16 7.44
N LEU A 98 10.83 -0.05 7.93
CA LEU A 98 10.40 -1.31 7.30
C LEU A 98 8.87 -1.48 7.32
N MET A 99 8.22 -1.20 8.45
CA MET A 99 6.74 -1.20 8.54
C MET A 99 6.12 -0.12 7.65
N CYS A 100 6.70 1.07 7.61
CA CYS A 100 6.23 2.18 6.79
C CYS A 100 6.37 1.87 5.28
N ALA A 101 7.47 1.23 4.86
CA ALA A 101 7.65 0.75 3.50
C ALA A 101 6.59 -0.30 3.10
N TRP A 102 6.29 -1.24 4.00
CA TRP A 102 5.21 -2.21 3.81
C TRP A 102 3.85 -1.51 3.63
N ALA A 103 3.51 -0.59 4.54
CA ALA A 103 2.26 0.17 4.49
C ALA A 103 2.14 1.01 3.22
N ALA A 104 3.22 1.67 2.79
CA ALA A 104 3.24 2.48 1.58
C ALA A 104 2.96 1.63 0.31
N LEU A 105 3.52 0.41 0.23
CA LEU A 105 3.23 -0.54 -0.85
C LEU A 105 1.78 -1.01 -0.82
N GLU A 106 1.24 -1.37 0.35
CA GLU A 106 -0.18 -1.73 0.44
C GLU A 106 -1.12 -0.56 0.09
N HIS A 107 -0.76 0.67 0.47
CA HIS A 107 -1.48 1.88 0.10
C HIS A 107 -1.43 2.12 -1.41
N ALA A 108 -0.30 1.81 -2.07
CA ALA A 108 -0.19 1.80 -3.54
C ALA A 108 -0.99 0.67 -4.22
N GLY A 109 -1.60 -0.23 -3.44
CA GLY A 109 -2.22 -1.43 -3.96
C GLY A 109 -1.20 -2.39 -4.56
N GLN A 110 0.05 -2.36 -4.12
CA GLN A 110 1.14 -3.23 -4.58
C GLN A 110 1.47 -4.28 -3.50
N PRO A 111 1.73 -5.55 -3.87
CA PRO A 111 2.06 -6.58 -2.90
C PRO A 111 3.40 -6.23 -2.21
N PRO A 112 3.46 -6.14 -0.87
CA PRO A 112 4.68 -5.74 -0.17
C PRO A 112 5.87 -6.67 -0.38
N VAL A 113 5.63 -7.97 -0.59
CA VAL A 113 6.68 -8.96 -0.86
C VAL A 113 6.59 -9.39 -2.32
N ALA A 114 7.63 -9.10 -3.10
CA ALA A 114 7.64 -9.47 -4.52
C ALA A 114 7.83 -10.98 -4.69
N ALA A 115 6.88 -11.65 -5.37
CA ALA A 115 6.90 -13.11 -5.50
C ALA A 115 8.13 -13.66 -6.25
N ASN A 116 8.56 -12.99 -7.32
CA ASN A 116 9.72 -13.38 -8.14
C ASN A 116 10.84 -12.34 -8.10
N GLY A 117 10.82 -11.47 -7.09
CA GLY A 117 11.54 -10.20 -7.12
C GLY A 117 10.93 -9.22 -8.13
N ASN A 118 11.25 -7.94 -7.97
CA ASN A 118 10.98 -6.93 -8.98
C ASN A 118 12.09 -5.86 -8.94
N ARG A 119 12.21 -5.07 -10.01
CA ARG A 119 13.13 -3.94 -10.08
C ARG A 119 12.56 -2.74 -9.33
N THR A 120 12.26 -2.92 -8.04
CA THR A 120 11.89 -1.84 -7.13
C THR A 120 13.13 -1.39 -6.37
N GLY A 121 13.47 -0.11 -6.47
CA GLY A 121 14.57 0.51 -5.75
C GLY A 121 14.14 1.03 -4.38
N VAL A 122 15.10 1.17 -3.47
CA VAL A 122 14.92 1.68 -2.11
C VAL A 122 15.90 2.83 -1.88
N TYR A 123 15.38 4.01 -1.61
CA TYR A 123 16.15 5.23 -1.37
C TYR A 123 15.71 5.82 -0.04
N VAL A 124 16.49 5.61 1.02
CA VAL A 124 16.05 5.98 2.36
C VAL A 124 17.16 6.63 3.19
N GLY A 125 16.81 7.19 4.34
CA GLY A 125 17.80 7.63 5.33
C GLY A 125 17.27 7.52 6.75
N THR A 126 18.18 7.54 7.71
CA THR A 126 17.84 7.58 9.14
C THR A 126 18.58 8.72 9.84
N GLY A 127 17.99 9.22 10.94
CA GLY A 127 18.63 10.16 11.85
C GLY A 127 19.76 9.53 12.67
N MET A 128 20.38 10.31 13.55
CA MET A 128 21.40 9.79 14.46
C MET A 128 20.83 8.66 15.33
N ASN A 129 21.52 7.52 15.37
CA ASN A 129 21.10 6.38 16.21
C ASN A 129 21.45 6.63 17.68
N VAL A 130 20.55 7.31 18.38
CA VAL A 130 20.65 7.52 19.83
C VAL A 130 20.31 6.26 20.62
N TYR A 131 19.57 5.30 20.03
CA TYR A 131 19.23 4.03 20.68
C TYR A 131 20.47 3.19 20.99
N LEU A 132 21.40 3.12 20.03
CA LEU A 132 22.69 2.45 20.21
C LEU A 132 23.46 3.03 21.41
N ILE A 133 23.55 4.36 21.48
CA ILE A 133 24.31 5.07 22.52
C ILE A 133 23.63 4.94 23.88
N ASP A 134 22.32 5.18 23.94
CA ASP A 134 21.61 5.34 25.21
C ASP A 134 21.09 4.04 25.82
N LYS A 135 20.86 3.01 25.01
CA LYS A 135 20.32 1.73 25.47
C LYS A 135 21.27 0.58 25.20
N VAL A 136 21.70 0.39 23.96
CA VAL A 136 22.43 -0.82 23.57
C VAL A 136 23.83 -0.88 24.20
N LEU A 137 24.64 0.17 24.04
CA LEU A 137 26.02 0.18 24.55
C LEU A 137 26.11 0.24 26.08
N LYS A 138 25.13 0.86 26.75
CA LYS A 138 25.08 0.88 28.22
C LYS A 138 24.79 -0.49 28.84
N HIS A 139 24.15 -1.39 28.09
CA HIS A 139 23.81 -2.75 28.53
C HIS A 139 24.68 -3.81 27.83
N ARG A 140 25.87 -3.45 27.36
CA ARG A 140 26.77 -4.33 26.58
C ARG A 140 27.12 -5.65 27.28
N ALA A 141 27.15 -5.68 28.62
CA ALA A 141 27.39 -6.92 29.38
C ALA A 141 26.28 -7.98 29.21
N ALA A 142 25.07 -7.57 28.80
CA ALA A 142 23.95 -8.47 28.49
C ALA A 142 23.98 -9.00 27.04
N ILE A 143 24.95 -8.57 26.22
CA ILE A 143 25.07 -8.94 24.81
C ILE A 143 26.22 -9.93 24.66
N ALA A 144 25.93 -11.16 24.22
CA ALA A 144 26.94 -12.20 24.03
C ALA A 144 28.01 -11.79 22.98
N ASP A 145 29.27 -12.22 23.17
CA ASP A 145 30.41 -11.88 22.30
C ASP A 145 30.19 -12.22 20.81
N ALA A 146 29.32 -13.20 20.50
CA ALA A 146 28.96 -13.59 19.13
C ALA A 146 28.03 -12.61 18.39
N ALA A 147 27.54 -11.55 19.04
CA ALA A 147 26.56 -10.61 18.48
C ALA A 147 27.17 -9.38 17.77
N GLY A 148 28.51 -9.24 17.72
CA GLY A 148 29.17 -8.01 17.27
C GLY A 148 28.74 -7.52 15.87
N LEU A 149 28.69 -8.41 14.87
CA LEU A 149 28.27 -8.04 13.52
C LEU A 149 26.76 -7.73 13.44
N MET A 150 25.92 -8.50 14.13
CA MET A 150 24.47 -8.26 14.18
C MET A 150 24.14 -6.93 14.86
N LEU A 151 24.94 -6.53 15.85
CA LEU A 151 24.82 -5.24 16.51
C LEU A 151 25.09 -4.09 15.54
N VAL A 152 26.15 -4.19 14.74
CA VAL A 152 26.49 -3.21 13.70
C VAL A 152 25.38 -3.18 12.65
N ILE A 153 24.97 -4.33 12.12
CA ILE A 153 23.90 -4.41 11.10
C ILE A 153 22.60 -3.80 11.62
N GLY A 154 22.23 -4.06 12.88
CA GLY A 154 21.02 -3.55 13.50
C GLY A 154 21.02 -2.05 13.80
N ASN A 155 22.17 -1.39 13.84
CA ASN A 155 22.31 -0.03 14.38
C ASN A 155 23.06 0.95 13.48
N ASP A 156 23.85 0.49 12.53
CA ASP A 156 24.48 1.36 11.55
C ASP A 156 23.43 1.84 10.53
N LYS A 157 23.58 3.07 10.06
CA LYS A 157 22.68 3.67 9.08
C LYS A 157 22.71 2.92 7.75
N ASP A 158 23.87 2.39 7.38
CA ASP A 158 24.12 1.77 6.06
C ASP A 158 23.10 0.69 5.69
N PHE A 159 22.58 -0.04 6.68
CA PHE A 159 21.71 -1.20 6.47
C PHE A 159 20.22 -0.87 6.40
N ALA A 160 19.80 0.39 6.56
CA ALA A 160 18.38 0.75 6.51
C ALA A 160 17.73 0.40 5.16
N GLY A 161 18.33 0.84 4.04
CA GLY A 161 17.81 0.56 2.70
C GLY A 161 17.91 -0.92 2.31
N THR A 162 19.06 -1.55 2.57
CA THR A 162 19.29 -2.97 2.21
C THR A 162 18.44 -3.93 3.02
N ARG A 163 18.10 -3.62 4.28
CA ARG A 163 17.16 -4.41 5.09
C ARG A 163 15.76 -4.43 4.49
N ILE A 164 15.28 -3.29 3.98
CA ILE A 164 13.98 -3.20 3.30
C ILE A 164 14.01 -4.05 2.04
N ALA A 165 15.02 -3.87 1.19
CA ALA A 165 15.16 -4.66 -0.03
C ALA A 165 15.20 -6.18 0.26
N TYR A 166 15.98 -6.60 1.25
CA TYR A 166 16.08 -7.99 1.67
C TYR A 166 14.75 -8.56 2.18
N LYS A 167 14.08 -7.87 3.11
CA LYS A 167 12.84 -8.37 3.73
C LYS A 167 11.64 -8.35 2.79
N LEU A 168 11.62 -7.46 1.80
CA LEU A 168 10.54 -7.30 0.83
C LEU A 168 10.83 -7.96 -0.53
N ASN A 169 12.00 -8.60 -0.68
CA ASN A 169 12.48 -9.24 -1.90
C ASN A 169 12.54 -8.28 -3.10
N LEU A 170 13.09 -7.08 -2.90
CA LEU A 170 13.22 -6.05 -3.94
C LEU A 170 14.63 -6.09 -4.54
N GLN A 171 14.73 -6.01 -5.87
CA GLN A 171 15.97 -6.24 -6.63
C GLN A 171 16.46 -4.98 -7.39
N GLY A 172 15.87 -3.81 -7.16
CA GLY A 172 16.42 -2.54 -7.61
C GLY A 172 17.55 -2.02 -6.71
N PRO A 173 18.12 -0.84 -7.00
CA PRO A 173 19.15 -0.23 -6.15
C PRO A 173 18.64 -0.01 -4.73
N ALA A 174 19.46 -0.27 -3.72
CA ALA A 174 19.11 -0.07 -2.31
C ALA A 174 20.15 0.83 -1.63
N LEU A 175 19.82 2.11 -1.46
CA LEU A 175 20.72 3.16 -0.99
C LEU A 175 20.23 3.77 0.33
N THR A 176 21.18 3.95 1.25
CA THR A 176 21.00 4.82 2.41
C THR A 176 21.70 6.15 2.16
N LEU A 177 20.97 7.27 2.24
CA LEU A 177 21.45 8.62 1.94
C LEU A 177 21.45 9.49 3.21
N GLN A 178 22.37 10.46 3.29
CA GLN A 178 22.53 11.35 4.45
C GLN A 178 22.88 12.77 4.01
N THR A 179 21.94 13.70 4.18
CA THR A 179 22.12 15.14 3.91
C THR A 179 21.45 15.99 4.98
N ALA A 180 21.45 15.51 6.23
CA ALA A 180 20.75 16.13 7.36
C ALA A 180 19.26 16.37 7.07
N CYS A 181 18.73 17.56 7.31
CA CYS A 181 17.31 17.88 7.17
C CYS A 181 16.74 17.71 5.74
N SER A 182 17.59 17.68 4.71
CA SER A 182 17.18 17.44 3.31
C SER A 182 17.19 15.96 2.92
N THR A 183 17.60 15.05 3.81
CA THR A 183 17.85 13.61 3.51
C THR A 183 16.71 12.97 2.73
N SER A 184 15.47 13.09 3.20
CA SER A 184 14.33 12.46 2.55
C SER A 184 13.96 13.06 1.18
N LEU A 185 14.12 14.37 0.95
CA LEU A 185 13.89 14.93 -0.40
C LEU A 185 15.03 14.60 -1.36
N VAL A 186 16.27 14.47 -0.87
CA VAL A 186 17.37 13.94 -1.69
C VAL A 186 17.11 12.47 -2.06
N ALA A 187 16.52 11.69 -1.15
CA ALA A 187 16.09 10.33 -1.46
C ALA A 187 14.98 10.29 -2.53
N VAL A 188 13.98 11.18 -2.44
CA VAL A 188 12.96 11.34 -3.49
C VAL A 188 13.60 11.73 -4.82
N HIS A 189 14.50 12.71 -4.84
CA HIS A 189 15.21 13.11 -6.06
C HIS A 189 15.97 11.93 -6.68
N THR A 190 16.72 11.18 -5.88
CA THR A 190 17.51 10.03 -6.35
C THR A 190 16.59 8.92 -6.92
N ALA A 191 15.47 8.66 -6.25
CA ALA A 191 14.45 7.73 -6.73
C ALA A 191 13.83 8.16 -8.07
N VAL A 192 13.52 9.46 -8.22
CA VAL A 192 13.04 10.04 -9.48
C VAL A 192 14.08 9.87 -10.59
N GLN A 193 15.35 10.17 -10.33
CA GLN A 193 16.41 9.99 -11.34
C GLN A 193 16.54 8.53 -11.77
N SER A 194 16.51 7.58 -10.83
CA SER A 194 16.60 6.14 -11.14
C SER A 194 15.41 5.63 -11.97
N LEU A 195 14.20 6.16 -11.72
CA LEU A 195 13.01 5.87 -12.53
C LEU A 195 13.16 6.42 -13.94
N LEU A 196 13.58 7.68 -14.09
CA LEU A 196 13.68 8.35 -15.39
C LEU A 196 14.84 7.83 -16.25
N THR A 197 15.87 7.24 -15.62
CA THR A 197 16.98 6.54 -16.29
C THR A 197 16.71 5.05 -16.50
N TYR A 198 15.51 4.57 -16.13
CA TYR A 198 15.08 3.17 -16.26
C TYR A 198 15.97 2.16 -15.51
N GLU A 199 16.70 2.59 -14.48
CA GLU A 199 17.42 1.69 -13.56
C GLU A 199 16.45 0.89 -12.69
N THR A 200 15.29 1.47 -12.38
CA THR A 200 14.22 0.88 -11.57
C THR A 200 12.85 1.13 -12.22
N ASP A 201 11.86 0.28 -11.93
CA ASP A 201 10.49 0.38 -12.47
C ASP A 201 9.48 0.89 -11.44
N MET A 202 9.82 0.76 -10.17
CA MET A 202 9.14 1.36 -9.03
C MET A 202 10.21 1.79 -8.01
N ALA A 203 9.93 2.75 -7.16
CA ALA A 203 10.88 3.17 -6.13
C ALA A 203 10.18 3.50 -4.80
N LEU A 204 10.79 3.08 -3.70
CA LEU A 204 10.48 3.54 -2.35
C LEU A 204 11.43 4.68 -1.99
N ALA A 205 10.89 5.81 -1.56
CA ALA A 205 11.67 6.96 -1.12
C ALA A 205 11.18 7.48 0.23
N GLY A 206 12.08 7.70 1.19
CA GLY A 206 11.65 8.11 2.53
C GLY A 206 12.78 8.32 3.54
N ALA A 207 12.42 8.54 4.80
CA ALA A 207 13.37 8.52 5.90
C ALA A 207 12.67 8.36 7.25
N ALA A 208 13.46 8.07 8.29
CA ALA A 208 13.02 8.01 9.68
C ALA A 208 13.92 8.86 10.58
N THR A 209 13.31 9.60 11.50
CA THR A 209 13.99 10.18 12.67
C THR A 209 13.24 9.72 13.90
N VAL A 210 13.90 8.97 14.77
CA VAL A 210 13.30 8.52 16.02
C VAL A 210 14.38 8.54 17.09
N ALA A 211 14.12 9.26 18.17
CA ALA A 211 15.09 9.44 19.24
C ALA A 211 14.55 8.94 20.60
N PRO A 212 14.67 7.64 20.93
CA PRO A 212 14.14 7.10 22.19
C PRO A 212 14.97 7.51 23.42
N PRO A 213 14.38 7.81 24.61
CA PRO A 213 12.96 7.71 24.93
C PRO A 213 12.17 8.78 24.17
N SER A 214 10.99 8.45 23.64
CA SER A 214 10.21 9.31 22.75
C SER A 214 9.68 10.60 23.39
N ARG A 215 9.67 10.67 24.73
CA ARG A 215 9.38 11.89 25.49
C ARG A 215 10.68 12.57 25.89
N ARG A 216 11.16 13.46 25.02
CA ARG A 216 12.40 14.23 25.24
C ARG A 216 12.10 15.69 25.53
N ALA A 217 13.13 16.33 26.08
CA ALA A 217 13.29 17.76 26.14
C ALA A 217 14.50 18.15 25.30
N HIS A 218 14.58 19.42 24.93
CA HIS A 218 15.74 19.97 24.25
C HIS A 218 16.34 21.12 25.07
N LEU A 219 17.60 21.44 24.79
CA LEU A 219 18.27 22.55 25.46
C LEU A 219 18.22 23.77 24.56
N TYR A 220 17.66 24.85 25.09
CA TYR A 220 17.75 26.16 24.47
C TYR A 220 19.16 26.73 24.67
N GLN A 221 19.72 27.30 23.60
CA GLN A 221 20.94 28.07 23.65
C GLN A 221 20.72 29.33 22.81
N GLN A 222 21.08 30.50 23.35
CA GLN A 222 20.98 31.75 22.62
C GLN A 222 21.83 31.68 21.33
N GLY A 223 21.22 32.00 20.20
CA GLY A 223 21.85 31.87 18.87
C GLY A 223 21.86 30.44 18.30
N GLY A 224 21.33 29.46 19.04
CA GLY A 224 21.04 28.12 18.53
C GLY A 224 19.75 28.06 17.72
N ILE A 225 19.44 26.88 17.18
CA ILE A 225 18.26 26.66 16.34
C ILE A 225 16.99 26.32 17.12
N PHE A 226 17.13 25.89 18.38
CA PHE A 226 16.01 25.37 19.16
C PHE A 226 15.17 26.49 19.80
N SER A 227 13.86 26.28 19.81
CA SER A 227 12.90 27.23 20.37
C SER A 227 13.01 27.32 21.90
N PRO A 228 12.98 28.53 22.50
CA PRO A 228 12.91 28.69 23.95
C PRO A 228 11.53 28.40 24.55
N ASP A 229 10.45 28.48 23.76
CA ASP A 229 9.06 28.30 24.23
C ASP A 229 8.46 26.95 23.82
N GLY A 230 9.25 26.11 23.14
CA GLY A 230 8.85 24.79 22.71
C GLY A 230 7.82 24.80 21.58
N ARG A 231 7.74 25.87 20.78
CA ARG A 231 6.90 25.94 19.57
C ARG A 231 7.68 26.34 18.32
N CYS A 232 7.23 25.83 17.18
CA CYS A 232 7.66 26.27 15.84
C CYS A 232 6.68 27.33 15.32
N ARG A 233 7.02 28.61 15.44
CA ARG A 233 6.16 29.72 14.99
C ARG A 233 6.58 30.24 13.61
N THR A 234 6.56 29.36 12.62
CA THR A 234 7.08 29.66 11.28
C THR A 234 6.43 30.93 10.69
N PHE A 235 7.25 31.87 10.25
CA PHE A 235 6.90 33.17 9.67
C PHE A 235 6.22 34.20 10.59
N ASP A 236 5.92 33.83 11.84
CA ASP A 236 5.32 34.74 12.81
C ASP A 236 6.36 35.68 13.43
N ALA A 237 5.95 36.87 13.87
CA ALA A 237 6.79 37.84 14.55
C ALA A 237 7.47 37.27 15.81
N ALA A 238 6.88 36.27 16.45
CA ALA A 238 7.43 35.55 17.60
C ALA A 238 8.29 34.32 17.24
N ALA A 239 8.62 34.11 15.95
CA ALA A 239 9.53 33.06 15.49
C ALA A 239 10.89 33.14 16.21
N SER A 240 11.20 32.11 17.00
CA SER A 240 12.40 32.07 17.86
C SER A 240 13.14 30.74 17.87
N GLY A 241 12.75 29.80 17.02
CA GLY A 241 13.43 28.51 16.85
C GLY A 241 12.50 27.38 16.44
N THR A 242 13.09 26.19 16.31
CA THR A 242 12.39 24.94 16.00
C THR A 242 12.30 24.03 17.22
N VAL A 243 11.33 23.13 17.21
CA VAL A 243 11.20 22.01 18.15
C VAL A 243 11.66 20.74 17.45
N PRO A 244 12.50 19.88 18.05
CA PRO A 244 12.80 18.57 17.48
C PRO A 244 11.58 17.65 17.52
N GLY A 245 11.51 16.69 16.60
CA GLY A 245 10.43 15.69 16.60
C GLY A 245 10.84 14.36 15.97
N ASP A 246 10.04 13.34 16.27
CA ASP A 246 10.16 11.99 15.76
C ASP A 246 9.12 11.72 14.69
N GLY A 247 9.51 11.04 13.61
CA GLY A 247 8.57 10.59 12.60
C GLY A 247 9.23 9.81 11.48
N VAL A 248 8.39 9.18 10.68
CA VAL A 248 8.77 8.33 9.55
C VAL A 248 7.86 8.67 8.37
N GLY A 249 8.41 8.67 7.15
CA GLY A 249 7.61 8.81 5.95
C GLY A 249 8.23 8.05 4.79
N VAL A 250 7.39 7.40 3.98
CA VAL A 250 7.77 6.69 2.76
C VAL A 250 6.74 6.94 1.68
N VAL A 251 7.19 7.22 0.45
CA VAL A 251 6.36 7.29 -0.75
C VAL A 251 6.77 6.21 -1.74
N VAL A 252 5.79 5.73 -2.52
CA VAL A 252 5.97 4.80 -3.64
C VAL A 252 5.84 5.59 -4.93
N LEU A 253 6.86 5.48 -5.78
CA LEU A 253 7.00 6.26 -7.00
C LEU A 253 7.07 5.33 -8.22
N LYS A 254 6.44 5.75 -9.33
CA LYS A 254 6.54 5.11 -10.64
C LYS A 254 6.60 6.17 -11.73
N ARG A 255 7.18 5.88 -12.89
CA ARG A 255 7.01 6.75 -14.06
C ARG A 255 5.51 6.92 -14.34
N LEU A 256 5.09 8.13 -14.71
CA LEU A 256 3.66 8.44 -14.88
C LEU A 256 2.99 7.52 -15.91
N GLU A 257 3.70 7.22 -17.01
CA GLU A 257 3.26 6.28 -18.05
C GLU A 257 3.00 4.87 -17.50
N ASP A 258 3.90 4.36 -16.65
CA ASP A 258 3.79 3.03 -16.05
C ASP A 258 2.66 2.96 -15.03
N ALA A 259 2.49 4.02 -14.23
CA ALA A 259 1.39 4.12 -13.28
C ALA A 259 0.03 4.06 -13.99
N ARG A 260 -0.11 4.76 -15.13
CA ARG A 260 -1.32 4.74 -15.96
C ARG A 260 -1.53 3.37 -16.60
N ARG A 261 -0.48 2.78 -17.18
CA ARG A 261 -0.54 1.45 -17.80
C ARG A 261 -1.00 0.38 -16.80
N ASP A 262 -0.47 0.44 -15.58
CA ASP A 262 -0.69 -0.59 -14.56
C ASP A 262 -1.96 -0.35 -13.72
N GLY A 263 -2.71 0.74 -14.02
CA GLY A 263 -3.96 1.07 -13.36
C GLY A 263 -3.77 1.52 -11.90
N ASP A 264 -2.63 2.10 -11.57
CA ASP A 264 -2.35 2.62 -10.23
C ASP A 264 -3.19 3.88 -9.92
N THR A 265 -3.56 4.06 -8.66
CA THR A 265 -4.04 5.36 -8.19
C THR A 265 -2.89 6.35 -8.18
N ILE A 266 -3.05 7.46 -8.89
CA ILE A 266 -2.08 8.56 -8.91
C ILE A 266 -2.56 9.60 -7.89
N HIS A 267 -1.80 9.80 -6.82
CA HIS A 267 -2.12 10.77 -5.78
C HIS A 267 -1.67 12.19 -6.12
N ALA A 268 -0.50 12.29 -6.75
CA ALA A 268 0.07 13.53 -7.29
C ALA A 268 1.12 13.17 -8.34
N VAL A 269 1.59 14.17 -9.08
CA VAL A 269 2.68 14.02 -10.06
C VAL A 269 3.85 14.89 -9.63
N ILE A 270 5.03 14.29 -9.51
CA ILE A 270 6.31 15.00 -9.40
C ILE A 270 6.70 15.41 -10.82
N ALA A 271 6.59 16.71 -11.10
CA ALA A 271 6.94 17.30 -12.39
C ALA A 271 8.44 17.55 -12.53
N GLY A 272 9.11 17.90 -11.42
CA GLY A 272 10.55 18.15 -11.43
C GLY A 272 11.14 18.14 -10.03
N THR A 273 12.42 17.81 -9.95
CA THR A 273 13.19 17.82 -8.71
C THR A 273 14.59 18.36 -8.99
N ALA A 274 15.19 19.03 -8.00
CA ALA A 274 16.59 19.43 -8.07
C ALA A 274 17.24 19.41 -6.69
N ILE A 275 18.57 19.21 -6.68
CA ILE A 275 19.42 19.32 -5.50
C ILE A 275 20.65 20.17 -5.81
N ASN A 276 21.19 20.88 -4.82
CA ASN A 276 22.48 21.59 -4.94
C ASN A 276 23.19 21.74 -3.58
N ASN A 277 24.25 22.54 -3.52
CA ASN A 277 24.88 22.95 -2.28
C ASN A 277 25.20 24.45 -2.24
N ASP A 278 25.05 25.07 -1.06
CA ASP A 278 25.33 26.49 -0.82
C ASP A 278 26.81 26.88 -1.00
N GLY A 279 27.74 25.93 -0.84
CA GLY A 279 29.17 26.17 -0.86
C GLY A 279 29.64 27.12 0.25
N SER A 280 30.73 27.84 0.01
CA SER A 280 31.37 28.74 0.97
C SER A 280 30.80 30.17 1.00
N ARG A 281 29.78 30.47 0.18
CA ARG A 281 29.22 31.84 0.06
C ARG A 281 28.31 32.26 1.23
N LYS A 282 27.91 31.31 2.07
CA LYS A 282 27.14 31.54 3.29
C LYS A 282 28.03 32.02 4.43
N THR A 283 27.44 32.69 5.42
CA THR A 283 28.14 33.34 6.54
C THR A 283 28.81 32.37 7.53
N GLY A 284 28.48 31.08 7.47
CA GLY A 284 29.09 30.03 8.29
C GLY A 284 28.58 28.64 7.88
N PHE A 285 29.18 27.58 8.42
CA PHE A 285 28.83 26.20 8.05
C PHE A 285 27.34 25.87 8.27
N THR A 286 26.78 26.38 9.37
CA THR A 286 25.39 26.15 9.80
C THR A 286 24.39 27.15 9.24
N ALA A 287 24.85 28.24 8.62
CA ALA A 287 23.96 29.26 8.07
C ALA A 287 23.32 28.80 6.75
N PRO A 288 22.06 29.17 6.45
CA PRO A 288 21.46 28.94 5.14
C PRO A 288 22.02 29.90 4.07
N GLY A 289 22.05 29.46 2.81
CA GLY A 289 22.46 30.28 1.66
C GLY A 289 21.28 30.68 0.74
N PRO A 290 20.80 31.95 0.74
CA PRO A 290 19.63 32.34 -0.06
C PRO A 290 19.83 32.14 -1.57
N ALA A 291 21.04 32.41 -2.09
CA ALA A 291 21.36 32.20 -3.50
C ALA A 291 21.36 30.71 -3.90
N GLY A 292 21.76 29.82 -2.99
CA GLY A 292 21.71 28.38 -3.20
C GLY A 292 20.26 27.88 -3.22
N GLN A 293 19.43 28.37 -2.30
CA GLN A 293 17.99 28.10 -2.29
C GLN A 293 17.30 28.58 -3.58
N ALA A 294 17.54 29.83 -4.01
CA ALA A 294 17.01 30.34 -5.27
C ALA A 294 17.46 29.51 -6.48
N ALA A 295 18.72 29.09 -6.52
CA ALA A 295 19.26 28.26 -7.60
C ALA A 295 18.63 26.86 -7.67
N VAL A 296 18.42 26.19 -6.53
CA VAL A 296 17.78 24.86 -6.55
C VAL A 296 16.31 24.95 -6.95
N ILE A 297 15.61 26.01 -6.53
CA ILE A 297 14.21 26.22 -6.90
C ILE A 297 14.07 26.50 -8.40
N ARG A 298 14.91 27.38 -8.98
CA ARG A 298 14.96 27.61 -10.44
C ARG A 298 15.25 26.34 -11.21
N ALA A 299 16.19 25.52 -10.74
CA ALA A 299 16.53 24.27 -11.39
C ALA A 299 15.35 23.28 -11.40
N ALA A 300 14.64 23.14 -10.26
CA ALA A 300 13.49 22.25 -10.18
C ALA A 300 12.32 22.71 -11.07
N LEU A 301 12.06 24.02 -11.12
CA LEU A 301 11.05 24.61 -12.03
C LEU A 301 11.41 24.41 -13.50
N ALA A 302 12.69 24.59 -13.85
CA ALA A 302 13.19 24.38 -15.21
C ALA A 302 13.07 22.90 -15.62
N VAL A 303 13.43 21.96 -14.74
CA VAL A 303 13.23 20.52 -14.98
C VAL A 303 11.75 20.18 -15.16
N ALA A 304 10.87 20.82 -14.38
CA ALA A 304 9.42 20.64 -14.50
C ALA A 304 8.82 21.31 -15.74
N GLY A 305 9.54 22.21 -16.42
CA GLY A 305 9.01 22.99 -17.54
C GLY A 305 7.87 23.92 -17.15
N VAL A 306 7.88 24.46 -15.91
CA VAL A 306 6.79 25.32 -15.40
C VAL A 306 7.30 26.67 -14.92
N GLU A 307 6.48 27.69 -15.12
CA GLU A 307 6.77 29.05 -14.67
C GLU A 307 6.51 29.22 -13.16
N PRO A 308 7.29 30.04 -12.44
CA PRO A 308 7.07 30.35 -11.02
C PRO A 308 5.64 30.83 -10.73
N ASP A 309 5.06 31.61 -11.66
CA ASP A 309 3.70 32.16 -11.58
C ASP A 309 2.59 31.10 -11.47
N SER A 310 2.87 29.87 -11.88
CA SER A 310 1.92 28.76 -11.83
C SER A 310 1.86 28.02 -10.50
N ILE A 311 2.85 28.20 -9.61
CA ILE A 311 2.92 27.54 -8.31
C ILE A 311 2.01 28.22 -7.31
N GLY A 312 0.98 27.54 -6.80
CA GLY A 312 0.02 28.15 -5.88
C GLY A 312 0.46 28.16 -4.41
N VAL A 313 1.23 27.14 -4.01
CA VAL A 313 1.63 26.91 -2.62
C VAL A 313 3.08 26.40 -2.56
N VAL A 314 3.85 26.84 -1.58
CA VAL A 314 5.15 26.25 -1.24
C VAL A 314 5.10 25.72 0.18
N GLU A 315 5.29 24.42 0.35
CA GLU A 315 5.70 23.82 1.61
C GLU A 315 7.18 24.11 1.80
N THR A 316 7.44 25.06 2.67
CA THR A 316 8.78 25.60 2.96
C THR A 316 9.58 24.66 3.86
N HIS A 317 10.89 24.87 3.92
CA HIS A 317 11.69 24.31 4.99
C HIS A 317 11.24 24.87 6.35
N GLY A 318 10.95 26.17 6.43
CA GLY A 318 10.05 26.78 7.41
C GLY A 318 10.29 26.36 8.86
N THR A 319 11.46 26.67 9.40
CA THR A 319 11.90 26.19 10.72
C THR A 319 11.44 27.05 11.89
N GLY A 320 10.87 28.24 11.63
CA GLY A 320 10.51 29.17 12.70
C GLY A 320 11.73 29.83 13.34
N THR A 321 12.89 29.78 12.69
CA THR A 321 14.12 30.39 13.19
C THR A 321 14.19 31.85 12.74
N ALA A 322 14.64 32.73 13.64
CA ALA A 322 14.73 34.17 13.39
C ALA A 322 15.58 34.56 12.16
N LEU A 323 16.60 33.74 11.83
CA LEU A 323 17.43 33.92 10.64
C LEU A 323 16.93 33.11 9.44
N GLY A 324 16.48 31.88 9.65
CA GLY A 324 16.15 30.96 8.55
C GLY A 324 14.93 31.41 7.76
N ASP A 325 13.87 31.83 8.45
CA ASP A 325 12.61 32.22 7.78
C ASP A 325 12.80 33.43 6.84
N PRO A 326 13.48 34.54 7.24
CA PRO A 326 13.80 35.62 6.30
C PRO A 326 14.71 35.21 5.15
N VAL A 327 15.69 34.33 5.38
CA VAL A 327 16.58 33.83 4.31
C VAL A 327 15.80 33.01 3.28
N GLU A 328 14.89 32.17 3.74
CA GLU A 328 14.05 31.36 2.86
C GLU A 328 13.09 32.21 2.02
N VAL A 329 12.41 33.19 2.63
CA VAL A 329 11.56 34.13 1.88
C VAL A 329 12.37 34.95 0.88
N ALA A 330 13.59 35.37 1.23
CA ALA A 330 14.48 36.08 0.31
C ALA A 330 14.88 35.21 -0.89
N GLY A 331 15.25 33.95 -0.67
CA GLY A 331 15.59 33.00 -1.74
C GLY A 331 14.40 32.71 -2.66
N LEU A 332 13.21 32.53 -2.08
CA LEU A 332 11.96 32.37 -2.83
C LEU A 332 11.64 33.63 -3.65
N ARG A 333 11.79 34.83 -3.08
CA ARG A 333 11.51 36.09 -3.78
C ARG A 333 12.37 36.25 -5.03
N GLU A 334 13.64 35.83 -4.99
CA GLU A 334 14.55 35.89 -6.15
C GLU A 334 14.06 35.07 -7.36
N VAL A 335 13.13 34.14 -7.15
CA VAL A 335 12.59 33.27 -8.21
C VAL A 335 11.14 33.64 -8.57
N PHE A 336 10.32 34.02 -7.59
CA PHE A 336 8.88 34.22 -7.78
C PHE A 336 8.48 35.69 -8.00
N ASP A 337 9.35 36.67 -7.72
CA ASP A 337 9.09 38.09 -7.94
C ASP A 337 9.31 38.45 -9.44
N THR A 338 8.44 37.91 -10.29
CA THR A 338 8.47 38.05 -11.75
C THR A 338 7.91 39.38 -12.25
N GLY A 339 7.16 40.10 -11.40
CA GLY A 339 6.40 41.30 -11.76
C GLY A 339 5.14 41.05 -12.60
N THR A 340 4.88 39.80 -13.00
CA THR A 340 3.75 39.41 -13.87
C THR A 340 2.63 38.68 -13.14
N ARG A 341 2.83 38.42 -11.84
CA ARG A 341 1.98 37.54 -11.06
C ARG A 341 0.63 38.18 -10.71
N THR A 342 -0.45 37.44 -10.99
CA THR A 342 -1.83 37.91 -10.74
C THR A 342 -2.41 37.44 -9.40
N ARG A 343 -1.77 36.46 -8.74
CA ARG A 343 -2.20 35.91 -7.44
C ARG A 343 -1.00 35.63 -6.55
N GLN A 344 -1.13 35.89 -5.25
CA GLN A 344 -0.08 35.56 -4.29
C GLN A 344 0.12 34.05 -4.16
N CYS A 345 1.37 33.62 -3.94
CA CYS A 345 1.73 32.25 -3.58
C CYS A 345 1.61 32.08 -2.06
N ALA A 346 0.95 31.02 -1.60
CA ALA A 346 0.89 30.72 -0.16
C ALA A 346 2.19 30.03 0.30
N LEU A 347 2.69 30.41 1.47
CA LEU A 347 3.78 29.72 2.16
C LEU A 347 3.23 28.96 3.35
N THR A 348 3.51 27.66 3.41
CA THR A 348 3.10 26.80 4.53
C THR A 348 4.29 25.98 5.04
N ALA A 349 4.18 25.42 6.25
CA ALA A 349 5.23 24.60 6.86
C ALA A 349 4.61 23.60 7.84
N VAL A 350 4.83 22.30 7.63
CA VAL A 350 4.32 21.24 8.52
C VAL A 350 4.95 21.28 9.91
N LYS A 351 6.14 21.90 10.04
CA LYS A 351 6.89 21.94 11.30
C LYS A 351 6.15 22.71 12.40
N SER A 352 5.25 23.61 12.06
CA SER A 352 4.37 24.29 13.02
C SER A 352 3.39 23.35 13.71
N ASN A 353 3.04 22.23 13.07
CA ASN A 353 2.11 21.24 13.61
C ASN A 353 2.81 20.13 14.40
N ILE A 354 3.97 19.66 13.94
CA ILE A 354 4.56 18.40 14.45
C ILE A 354 6.04 18.52 14.87
N GLY A 355 6.60 19.73 14.83
CA GLY A 355 8.04 19.94 15.03
C GLY A 355 8.88 19.53 13.81
N HIS A 356 10.20 19.57 13.98
CA HIS A 356 11.17 19.25 12.94
C HIS A 356 11.61 17.78 13.05
N LEU A 357 11.13 16.98 12.11
CA LEU A 357 11.39 15.54 12.03
C LEU A 357 12.75 15.18 11.40
N ASP A 358 13.76 16.03 11.60
CA ASP A 358 15.11 15.93 11.01
C ASP A 358 15.14 15.33 9.59
N THR A 359 15.65 14.10 9.41
CA THR A 359 15.82 13.45 8.11
C THR A 359 14.50 13.14 7.40
N ALA A 360 13.40 12.96 8.15
CA ALA A 360 12.06 12.66 7.64
C ALA A 360 11.24 13.92 7.29
N ALA A 361 11.72 15.12 7.65
CA ALA A 361 10.97 16.36 7.50
C ALA A 361 10.55 16.64 6.04
N GLY A 362 11.44 16.34 5.08
CA GLY A 362 11.21 16.56 3.66
C GLY A 362 10.06 15.73 3.07
N VAL A 363 10.10 14.40 3.26
CA VAL A 363 9.05 13.50 2.74
C VAL A 363 7.72 13.70 3.45
N VAL A 364 7.70 14.05 4.73
CA VAL A 364 6.45 14.37 5.44
C VAL A 364 5.82 15.67 4.92
N GLY A 365 6.63 16.69 4.61
CA GLY A 365 6.16 17.89 3.91
C GLY A 365 5.63 17.57 2.51
N LEU A 366 6.27 16.64 1.79
CA LEU A 366 5.78 16.14 0.50
C LEU A 366 4.43 15.43 0.65
N ILE A 367 4.27 14.54 1.63
CA ILE A 367 3.01 13.83 1.90
C ILE A 367 1.89 14.83 2.26
N LYS A 368 2.17 15.83 3.11
CA LYS A 368 1.22 16.93 3.38
C LYS A 368 0.75 17.60 2.09
N MET A 369 1.66 17.90 1.15
CA MET A 369 1.27 18.56 -0.09
C MET A 369 0.56 17.64 -1.08
N VAL A 370 0.85 16.34 -1.08
CA VAL A 370 0.06 15.35 -1.82
C VAL A 370 -1.38 15.31 -1.29
N LEU A 371 -1.57 15.31 0.03
CA LEU A 371 -2.89 15.39 0.66
C LEU A 371 -3.58 16.73 0.35
N ALA A 372 -2.86 17.86 0.43
CA ALA A 372 -3.40 19.18 0.09
C ALA A 372 -3.91 19.27 -1.37
N LEU A 373 -3.19 18.67 -2.32
CA LEU A 373 -3.62 18.59 -3.72
C LEU A 373 -4.88 17.73 -3.87
N ARG A 374 -4.94 16.58 -3.18
CA ARG A 374 -6.10 15.67 -3.19
C ARG A 374 -7.34 16.33 -2.61
N HIS A 375 -7.21 17.03 -1.49
CA HIS A 375 -8.30 17.74 -0.83
C HIS A 375 -8.59 19.11 -1.46
N ARG A 376 -7.70 19.58 -2.36
CA ARG A 376 -7.79 20.88 -3.04
C ARG A 376 -7.88 22.06 -2.05
N THR A 377 -7.06 22.00 -1.01
CA THR A 377 -7.05 22.95 0.11
C THR A 377 -5.65 23.50 0.31
N VAL A 378 -5.51 24.80 0.53
CA VAL A 378 -4.26 25.44 0.97
C VAL A 378 -4.16 25.27 2.49
N PRO A 379 -3.15 24.54 3.02
CA PRO A 379 -3.04 24.31 4.46
C PRO A 379 -2.60 25.57 5.22
N PRO A 380 -3.10 25.80 6.44
CA PRO A 380 -2.65 26.89 7.30
C PRO A 380 -1.21 26.67 7.81
N VAL A 381 -0.63 27.71 8.40
CA VAL A 381 0.52 27.60 9.30
C VAL A 381 0.02 27.74 10.74
N ALA A 382 0.27 26.73 11.57
CA ALA A 382 -0.11 26.80 12.98
C ALA A 382 0.72 27.88 13.70
N HIS A 383 0.12 28.51 14.72
CA HIS A 383 0.73 29.62 15.49
C HIS A 383 1.05 30.90 14.71
N PHE A 384 0.54 31.07 13.49
CA PHE A 384 0.71 32.31 12.71
C PHE A 384 -0.39 33.34 13.06
N GLU A 385 0.01 34.43 13.70
CA GLU A 385 -0.87 35.53 14.09
C GLU A 385 -0.46 36.87 13.45
N THR A 386 0.83 37.21 13.54
CA THR A 386 1.39 38.48 13.06
C THR A 386 2.59 38.20 12.17
N PRO A 387 2.65 38.73 10.94
CA PRO A 387 3.79 38.49 10.06
C PRO A 387 5.09 39.05 10.64
N ASN A 388 6.16 38.26 10.57
CA ASN A 388 7.49 38.73 10.95
C ASN A 388 7.92 39.90 10.05
N PRO A 389 8.24 41.08 10.61
CA PRO A 389 8.56 42.27 9.81
C PRO A 389 9.84 42.09 8.97
N HIS A 390 10.73 41.18 9.35
CA HIS A 390 11.95 40.88 8.58
C HIS A 390 11.67 40.14 7.25
N LEU A 391 10.48 39.57 7.09
CA LEU A 391 10.07 38.94 5.83
C LEU A 391 9.65 39.97 4.77
N ALA A 392 9.20 41.15 5.22
CA ALA A 392 8.64 42.20 4.37
C ALA A 392 7.58 41.68 3.36
N LEU A 393 6.66 40.82 3.83
CA LEU A 393 5.70 40.09 2.97
C LEU A 393 4.88 40.99 2.05
N ASP A 394 4.57 42.21 2.51
CA ASP A 394 3.89 43.28 1.76
C ASP A 394 4.61 43.68 0.47
N ARG A 395 5.92 43.39 0.39
CA ARG A 395 6.79 43.69 -0.76
C ARG A 395 7.20 42.42 -1.52
N THR A 396 6.47 41.33 -1.33
CA THR A 396 6.72 40.02 -1.96
C THR A 396 5.44 39.47 -2.59
N PRO A 397 5.55 38.52 -3.54
CA PRO A 397 4.37 37.81 -4.07
C PRO A 397 3.78 36.78 -3.09
N PHE A 398 4.17 36.77 -1.81
CA PHE A 398 3.82 35.72 -0.87
C PHE A 398 2.78 36.14 0.17
N ARG A 399 2.02 35.15 0.66
CA ARG A 399 1.21 35.26 1.87
C ARG A 399 1.38 34.02 2.74
N VAL A 400 1.05 34.13 4.02
CA VAL A 400 1.01 33.00 4.96
C VAL A 400 -0.44 32.80 5.40
N PRO A 401 -1.06 31.63 5.12
CA PRO A 401 -2.44 31.35 5.49
C PRO A 401 -2.56 31.06 6.99
N ALA A 402 -3.41 31.82 7.70
CA ALA A 402 -3.72 31.57 9.11
C ALA A 402 -4.83 30.50 9.30
N LYS A 403 -5.58 30.20 8.23
CA LYS A 403 -6.66 29.21 8.20
C LYS A 403 -6.63 28.47 6.86
N ALA A 404 -7.15 27.24 6.84
CA ALA A 404 -7.31 26.50 5.60
C ALA A 404 -8.27 27.23 4.66
N GLU A 405 -7.95 27.23 3.36
CA GLU A 405 -8.76 27.88 2.33
C GLU A 405 -8.82 27.03 1.04
N PRO A 406 -9.89 27.15 0.23
CA PRO A 406 -9.98 26.47 -1.06
C PRO A 406 -8.78 26.82 -1.96
N TRP A 407 -8.17 25.80 -2.54
CA TRP A 407 -7.05 25.98 -3.45
C TRP A 407 -7.56 26.09 -4.87
N GLU A 408 -7.57 27.30 -5.45
CA GLU A 408 -7.93 27.49 -6.85
C GLU A 408 -6.74 27.22 -7.79
N PRO A 409 -6.93 26.50 -8.91
CA PRO A 409 -5.86 26.21 -9.86
C PRO A 409 -5.42 27.46 -10.61
N VAL A 410 -4.14 27.52 -10.98
CA VAL A 410 -3.59 28.57 -11.86
C VAL A 410 -3.25 27.93 -13.20
N GLY A 411 -3.87 28.40 -14.28
CA GLY A 411 -3.71 27.78 -15.61
C GLY A 411 -4.29 26.37 -15.69
N GLY A 412 -5.32 26.06 -14.89
CA GLY A 412 -6.07 24.80 -14.96
C GLY A 412 -5.47 23.64 -14.16
N VAL A 413 -4.30 23.81 -13.52
CA VAL A 413 -3.64 22.78 -12.69
C VAL A 413 -3.16 23.40 -11.38
N ARG A 414 -3.40 22.74 -10.25
CA ARG A 414 -2.79 23.07 -8.95
C ARG A 414 -1.35 22.56 -8.90
N ARG A 415 -0.42 23.45 -8.58
CA ARG A 415 1.01 23.12 -8.44
C ARG A 415 1.59 23.60 -7.12
N ALA A 416 2.42 22.76 -6.50
CA ALA A 416 3.13 23.10 -5.27
C ALA A 416 4.65 22.94 -5.40
N GLY A 417 5.38 23.76 -4.66
CA GLY A 417 6.78 23.51 -4.33
C GLY A 417 6.93 22.86 -2.96
N VAL A 418 7.94 22.00 -2.79
CA VAL A 418 8.33 21.44 -1.48
C VAL A 418 9.83 21.60 -1.30
N SER A 419 10.25 22.30 -0.24
CA SER A 419 11.66 22.62 0.05
C SER A 419 12.18 21.90 1.28
N ALA A 420 13.43 21.45 1.22
CA ALA A 420 14.18 21.03 2.41
C ALA A 420 15.65 21.43 2.30
N PHE A 421 16.16 22.10 3.34
CA PHE A 421 17.52 22.65 3.36
C PHE A 421 18.30 22.03 4.53
N GLY A 422 19.29 21.20 4.21
CA GLY A 422 20.12 20.52 5.19
C GLY A 422 21.17 21.44 5.78
N ILE A 423 21.43 21.33 7.09
CA ILE A 423 22.62 21.94 7.70
C ILE A 423 23.88 21.44 6.96
N GLY A 424 24.84 22.33 6.72
CA GLY A 424 25.94 22.07 5.80
C GLY A 424 25.66 22.54 4.36
N GLY A 425 24.40 22.82 4.01
CA GLY A 425 24.00 23.59 2.82
C GLY A 425 23.52 22.77 1.63
N THR A 426 23.26 21.46 1.79
CA THR A 426 22.64 20.67 0.72
C THR A 426 21.15 21.02 0.66
N ASN A 427 20.71 21.54 -0.48
CA ASN A 427 19.32 21.96 -0.66
C ASN A 427 18.61 21.00 -1.62
N ALA A 428 17.31 20.78 -1.39
CA ALA A 428 16.44 20.02 -2.28
C ALA A 428 15.12 20.77 -2.49
N HIS A 429 14.62 20.74 -3.73
CA HIS A 429 13.30 21.26 -4.08
C HIS A 429 12.56 20.31 -5.03
N VAL A 430 11.26 20.13 -4.79
CA VAL A 430 10.36 19.28 -5.58
C VAL A 430 9.17 20.13 -6.07
N VAL A 431 8.82 19.98 -7.35
CA VAL A 431 7.61 20.55 -7.94
C VAL A 431 6.56 19.45 -8.11
N LEU A 432 5.40 19.63 -7.47
CA LEU A 432 4.24 18.74 -7.51
C LEU A 432 3.11 19.35 -8.35
N GLU A 433 2.34 18.48 -9.00
CA GLU A 433 1.08 18.81 -9.67
C GLU A 433 -0.05 17.91 -9.17
N GLU A 434 -1.29 18.41 -9.22
CA GLU A 434 -2.46 17.58 -8.94
C GLU A 434 -2.62 16.44 -9.95
N ALA A 435 -3.09 15.30 -9.47
CA ALA A 435 -3.45 14.20 -10.35
C ALA A 435 -4.73 14.55 -11.12
N LEU A 436 -4.67 14.47 -12.45
CA LEU A 436 -5.86 14.67 -13.28
C LEU A 436 -6.89 13.56 -13.05
N PRO A 437 -8.19 13.89 -12.99
CA PRO A 437 -9.24 12.88 -12.85
C PRO A 437 -9.14 11.84 -13.97
N GLN A 438 -9.08 10.57 -13.59
CA GLN A 438 -9.16 9.48 -14.55
C GLN A 438 -10.63 9.03 -14.69
N PRO A 439 -11.12 8.73 -15.91
CA PRO A 439 -12.51 8.32 -16.12
C PRO A 439 -12.87 7.14 -15.24
N GLU A 440 -14.01 7.14 -14.55
CA GLU A 440 -14.39 6.00 -13.72
C GLU A 440 -14.86 4.83 -14.59
N PRO A 441 -14.34 3.61 -14.39
CA PRO A 441 -14.91 2.44 -15.04
C PRO A 441 -16.31 2.20 -14.47
N ALA A 442 -17.33 2.39 -15.29
CA ALA A 442 -18.70 2.01 -14.95
C ALA A 442 -18.78 0.47 -14.87
N GLY A 443 -19.05 -0.07 -13.69
CA GLY A 443 -19.28 -1.50 -13.49
C GLY A 443 -20.61 -1.73 -12.79
N PRO A 444 -21.40 -2.75 -13.21
CA PRO A 444 -22.61 -3.12 -12.49
C PRO A 444 -22.31 -3.55 -11.04
N ALA A 445 -23.28 -3.38 -10.14
CA ALA A 445 -23.22 -3.81 -8.74
C ALA A 445 -23.31 -5.35 -8.60
N ALA A 446 -22.40 -6.08 -9.25
CA ALA A 446 -22.32 -7.52 -9.16
C ALA A 446 -21.56 -7.94 -7.88
N PRO A 447 -21.93 -9.07 -7.25
CA PRO A 447 -21.16 -9.66 -6.16
C PRO A 447 -19.68 -9.83 -6.54
N GLN A 448 -18.81 -9.61 -5.55
CA GLN A 448 -17.36 -9.76 -5.65
C GLN A 448 -16.87 -10.72 -4.57
N VAL A 449 -15.69 -11.29 -4.81
CA VAL A 449 -14.94 -12.04 -3.78
C VAL A 449 -13.88 -11.13 -3.15
N LEU A 450 -13.95 -10.95 -1.84
CA LEU A 450 -12.97 -10.24 -1.03
C LEU A 450 -12.07 -11.26 -0.34
N LEU A 451 -10.77 -11.19 -0.62
CA LEU A 451 -9.78 -12.14 -0.09
C LEU A 451 -8.89 -11.41 0.90
N VAL A 452 -8.88 -11.86 2.15
CA VAL A 452 -8.22 -11.16 3.26
C VAL A 452 -7.35 -12.13 4.03
N SER A 453 -6.06 -11.86 4.09
CA SER A 453 -5.11 -12.67 4.86
C SER A 453 -4.25 -11.87 5.81
N ALA A 454 -3.79 -12.53 6.88
CA ALA A 454 -2.85 -11.97 7.83
C ALA A 454 -1.86 -13.01 8.42
N ARG A 455 -0.87 -12.54 9.17
CA ARG A 455 0.15 -13.39 9.80
C ARG A 455 -0.35 -14.08 11.07
N SER A 456 -1.34 -13.50 11.74
CA SER A 456 -2.00 -14.04 12.94
C SER A 456 -3.53 -13.91 12.84
N SER A 457 -4.26 -14.64 13.69
CA SER A 457 -5.72 -14.51 13.85
C SER A 457 -6.13 -13.07 14.19
N ASP A 458 -5.45 -12.47 15.16
CA ASP A 458 -5.80 -11.15 15.69
C ASP A 458 -5.58 -10.04 14.64
N ALA A 459 -4.55 -10.21 13.79
CA ALA A 459 -4.32 -9.32 12.65
C ALA A 459 -5.38 -9.53 11.56
N LEU A 460 -5.86 -10.76 11.35
CA LEU A 460 -6.96 -11.04 10.41
C LEU A 460 -8.27 -10.40 10.89
N ASP A 461 -8.61 -10.56 12.17
CA ASP A 461 -9.78 -9.95 12.81
C ASP A 461 -9.78 -8.41 12.66
N ARG A 462 -8.67 -7.75 13.03
CA ARG A 462 -8.53 -6.29 12.87
C ARG A 462 -8.66 -5.85 11.42
N ARG A 463 -7.98 -6.56 10.51
CA ARG A 463 -8.02 -6.23 9.08
C ARG A 463 -9.43 -6.32 8.50
N LEU A 464 -10.20 -7.33 8.89
CA LEU A 464 -11.60 -7.47 8.49
C LEU A 464 -12.47 -6.34 9.05
N HIS A 465 -12.24 -5.92 10.29
CA HIS A 465 -12.94 -4.81 10.91
C HIS A 465 -12.67 -3.48 10.19
N GLU A 466 -11.39 -3.16 9.95
CA GLU A 466 -10.96 -1.94 9.25
C GLU A 466 -11.50 -1.90 7.81
N LEU A 467 -11.49 -3.04 7.10
CA LEU A 467 -12.09 -3.15 5.77
C LEU A 467 -13.61 -2.98 5.80
N ALA A 468 -14.29 -3.49 6.84
CA ALA A 468 -15.72 -3.31 6.99
C ALA A 468 -16.08 -1.84 7.22
N GLU A 469 -15.36 -1.15 8.11
CA GLU A 469 -15.54 0.30 8.34
C GLU A 469 -15.24 1.12 7.09
N HIS A 470 -14.22 0.74 6.32
CA HIS A 470 -13.92 1.38 5.04
C HIS A 470 -15.08 1.22 4.04
N ALA A 471 -15.62 0.00 3.90
CA ALA A 471 -16.75 -0.26 3.01
C ALA A 471 -18.04 0.48 3.44
N GLU A 472 -18.25 0.65 4.76
CA GLU A 472 -19.39 1.38 5.31
C GLU A 472 -19.26 2.90 5.12
N ARG A 473 -18.05 3.47 5.19
CA ARG A 473 -17.79 4.90 4.95
C ARG A 473 -17.89 5.31 3.48
N ARG A 474 -17.65 4.38 2.55
CA ARG A 474 -17.71 4.61 1.08
C ARG A 474 -18.56 3.57 0.37
N PRO A 475 -19.89 3.55 0.61
CA PRO A 475 -20.76 2.54 0.06
C PRO A 475 -20.87 2.68 -1.47
N GLY A 476 -20.60 1.60 -2.19
CA GLY A 476 -20.82 1.52 -3.65
C GLY A 476 -19.67 2.04 -4.53
N ASP A 477 -18.78 2.87 -4.00
CA ASP A 477 -17.65 3.41 -4.78
C ASP A 477 -16.60 2.34 -5.06
N ARG A 478 -16.37 2.04 -6.34
CA ARG A 478 -15.25 1.21 -6.82
C ARG A 478 -15.09 -0.14 -6.11
N PHE A 479 -16.19 -0.76 -5.69
CA PHE A 479 -16.16 -2.01 -4.91
C PHE A 479 -15.42 -3.17 -5.61
N ALA A 480 -15.56 -3.28 -6.93
CA ALA A 480 -14.82 -4.28 -7.72
C ALA A 480 -13.32 -3.96 -7.82
N ASP A 481 -12.91 -2.69 -7.80
CA ASP A 481 -11.49 -2.30 -7.70
C ASP A 481 -10.93 -2.61 -6.30
N ALA A 482 -11.76 -2.52 -5.25
CA ALA A 482 -11.38 -2.96 -3.90
C ALA A 482 -11.10 -4.47 -3.87
N ALA A 483 -12.00 -5.28 -4.43
CA ALA A 483 -11.82 -6.73 -4.57
C ALA A 483 -10.54 -7.08 -5.36
N PHE A 484 -10.35 -6.41 -6.51
CA PHE A 484 -9.14 -6.53 -7.31
C PHE A 484 -7.88 -6.16 -6.52
N THR A 485 -7.90 -5.05 -5.78
CA THR A 485 -6.75 -4.57 -5.00
C THR A 485 -6.40 -5.52 -3.85
N LEU A 486 -7.41 -6.01 -3.12
CA LEU A 486 -7.20 -7.01 -2.07
C LEU A 486 -6.52 -8.27 -2.61
N ARG A 487 -6.81 -8.65 -3.86
CA ARG A 487 -6.17 -9.80 -4.48
C ARG A 487 -4.79 -9.48 -5.06
N ALA A 488 -4.70 -8.50 -5.95
CA ALA A 488 -3.51 -8.23 -6.75
C ALA A 488 -2.47 -7.39 -6.00
N GLY A 489 -2.88 -6.73 -4.92
CA GLY A 489 -2.09 -5.74 -4.19
C GLY A 489 -1.72 -6.14 -2.77
N ARG A 490 -1.94 -7.40 -2.37
CA ARG A 490 -1.63 -7.90 -1.03
C ARG A 490 -0.82 -9.19 -1.08
N THR A 491 0.10 -9.34 -0.12
CA THR A 491 0.86 -10.58 0.07
C THR A 491 -0.06 -11.63 0.71
N PRO A 492 -0.30 -12.80 0.08
CA PRO A 492 -1.08 -13.87 0.69
C PRO A 492 -0.37 -14.44 1.93
N MET A 493 -1.11 -14.61 3.02
CA MET A 493 -0.58 -15.09 4.32
C MET A 493 -1.33 -16.32 4.83
N PRO A 494 -0.85 -16.99 5.92
CA PRO A 494 -1.44 -18.23 6.41
C PRO A 494 -2.86 -18.09 6.96
N TRP A 495 -3.19 -17.02 7.69
CA TRP A 495 -4.55 -16.82 8.20
C TRP A 495 -5.41 -16.20 7.12
N ARG A 496 -6.53 -16.83 6.78
CA ARG A 496 -7.29 -16.53 5.55
C ARG A 496 -8.80 -16.48 5.78
N ALA A 497 -9.39 -15.34 5.42
CA ALA A 497 -10.84 -15.16 5.29
C ALA A 497 -11.18 -14.80 3.84
N ALA A 498 -12.27 -15.36 3.33
CA ALA A 498 -12.80 -15.02 2.02
C ALA A 498 -14.30 -14.75 2.15
N VAL A 499 -14.75 -13.67 1.56
CA VAL A 499 -16.13 -13.19 1.66
C VAL A 499 -16.67 -12.93 0.28
N VAL A 500 -17.86 -13.43 -0.01
CA VAL A 500 -18.59 -13.10 -1.24
C VAL A 500 -19.74 -12.18 -0.88
N ALA A 501 -19.74 -10.98 -1.44
CA ALA A 501 -20.76 -9.97 -1.14
C ALA A 501 -20.89 -8.97 -2.30
N ASP A 502 -22.03 -8.29 -2.36
CA ASP A 502 -22.14 -7.04 -3.11
C ASP A 502 -21.68 -5.85 -2.24
N ALA A 503 -21.65 -4.65 -2.83
CA ALA A 503 -21.20 -3.45 -2.13
C ALA A 503 -22.06 -3.11 -0.89
N ALA A 504 -23.36 -3.42 -0.91
CA ALA A 504 -24.28 -3.10 0.18
C ALA A 504 -24.19 -4.10 1.36
N GLY A 505 -23.78 -5.33 1.08
CA GLY A 505 -23.57 -6.40 2.06
C GLY A 505 -22.15 -6.52 2.59
N ALA A 506 -21.16 -5.89 1.93
CA ALA A 506 -19.74 -6.07 2.21
C ALA A 506 -19.35 -5.87 3.68
N GLY A 507 -19.76 -4.76 4.31
CA GLY A 507 -19.41 -4.46 5.71
C GLY A 507 -19.91 -5.54 6.68
N ARG A 508 -21.19 -5.95 6.55
CA ARG A 508 -21.77 -7.04 7.37
C ARG A 508 -21.05 -8.36 7.14
N ALA A 509 -20.77 -8.69 5.88
CA ALA A 509 -20.17 -9.96 5.51
C ALA A 509 -18.70 -10.06 5.97
N LEU A 510 -17.94 -8.97 5.93
CA LEU A 510 -16.58 -8.89 6.47
C LEU A 510 -16.56 -9.06 8.00
N ARG A 511 -17.48 -8.43 8.72
CA ARG A 511 -17.59 -8.57 10.19
C ARG A 511 -18.00 -9.98 10.63
N ALA A 512 -18.73 -10.71 9.77
CA ALA A 512 -19.20 -12.06 10.05
C ALA A 512 -18.24 -13.17 9.55
N ALA A 513 -17.10 -12.81 8.95
CA ALA A 513 -16.19 -13.78 8.36
C ALA A 513 -15.52 -14.67 9.43
N ASP A 514 -15.34 -15.95 9.11
CA ASP A 514 -14.64 -16.91 9.99
C ASP A 514 -13.12 -16.66 9.97
N THR A 515 -12.57 -16.32 11.13
CA THR A 515 -11.14 -15.99 11.31
C THR A 515 -10.32 -17.12 11.93
N ARG A 516 -10.94 -18.27 12.20
CA ARG A 516 -10.27 -19.42 12.84
C ARG A 516 -9.48 -20.28 11.85
N ARG A 517 -9.51 -19.93 10.56
CA ARG A 517 -8.87 -20.72 9.49
C ARG A 517 -7.43 -20.27 9.27
N GLN A 518 -6.51 -21.08 9.76
CA GLN A 518 -5.10 -21.03 9.41
C GLN A 518 -4.81 -22.07 8.33
N LEU A 519 -4.16 -21.66 7.24
CA LEU A 519 -3.65 -22.54 6.21
C LEU A 519 -2.53 -23.41 6.78
N ASP A 520 -2.71 -24.72 6.77
CA ASP A 520 -1.63 -25.67 7.00
C ASP A 520 -0.71 -25.68 5.77
N GLU A 521 0.50 -25.14 5.91
CA GLU A 521 1.47 -25.08 4.80
C GLU A 521 1.85 -26.48 4.26
N ARG A 522 1.76 -27.53 5.09
CA ARG A 522 1.98 -28.92 4.65
C ARG A 522 0.89 -29.41 3.70
N ARG A 523 -0.28 -28.77 3.74
CA ARG A 523 -1.47 -29.06 2.93
C ARG A 523 -1.73 -27.98 1.88
N ARG A 524 -0.77 -27.08 1.62
CA ARG A 524 -0.92 -26.04 0.61
C ARG A 524 -1.17 -26.67 -0.75
N SER A 525 -2.27 -26.27 -1.40
CA SER A 525 -2.60 -26.76 -2.73
C SER A 525 -1.49 -26.50 -3.76
N ARG A 526 -1.11 -27.57 -4.48
CA ARG A 526 -0.22 -27.58 -5.66
C ARG A 526 -0.98 -27.60 -7.00
N GLY A 527 -2.28 -27.35 -6.99
CA GLY A 527 -3.17 -27.45 -8.15
C GLY A 527 -4.61 -27.72 -7.75
N VAL A 528 -5.54 -27.72 -8.71
CA VAL A 528 -6.95 -28.03 -8.45
C VAL A 528 -7.30 -29.37 -9.10
N VAL A 529 -8.06 -30.20 -8.40
CA VAL A 529 -8.69 -31.38 -8.99
C VAL A 529 -10.17 -31.08 -9.20
N LEU A 530 -10.69 -31.27 -10.42
CA LEU A 530 -12.11 -31.14 -10.70
C LEU A 530 -12.81 -32.49 -10.58
N ALA A 531 -13.70 -32.59 -9.61
CA ALA A 531 -14.47 -33.78 -9.32
C ALA A 531 -15.92 -33.59 -9.76
N PHE A 532 -16.40 -34.36 -10.73
CA PHE A 532 -17.80 -34.35 -11.16
C PHE A 532 -18.60 -35.34 -10.33
N THR A 533 -19.66 -34.86 -9.67
CA THR A 533 -20.29 -35.61 -8.57
C THR A 533 -21.80 -35.54 -8.63
N GLY A 534 -22.44 -36.67 -8.33
CA GLY A 534 -23.88 -36.76 -8.22
C GLY A 534 -24.64 -36.39 -9.49
N ARG A 535 -25.89 -36.00 -9.29
CA ARG A 535 -26.80 -35.58 -10.34
C ARG A 535 -26.80 -34.06 -10.43
N LEU A 536 -26.71 -33.54 -11.64
CA LEU A 536 -26.77 -32.11 -11.93
C LEU A 536 -27.91 -31.84 -12.92
N ARG A 537 -28.48 -30.63 -12.87
CA ARG A 537 -29.49 -30.19 -13.83
C ARG A 537 -29.09 -28.85 -14.44
N PRO A 538 -29.36 -28.64 -15.74
CA PRO A 538 -29.27 -27.32 -16.35
C PRO A 538 -30.19 -26.33 -15.63
N VAL A 539 -29.76 -25.09 -15.52
CA VAL A 539 -30.53 -23.99 -14.93
C VAL A 539 -30.50 -22.77 -15.85
N ASP A 540 -31.50 -21.91 -15.70
CA ASP A 540 -31.48 -20.61 -16.37
C ASP A 540 -30.56 -19.66 -15.62
N THR A 541 -29.54 -19.18 -16.33
CA THR A 541 -28.49 -18.31 -15.78
C THR A 541 -28.11 -17.25 -16.80
N ALA A 542 -27.65 -16.10 -16.31
CA ALA A 542 -27.12 -15.03 -17.16
C ALA A 542 -25.70 -15.31 -17.65
N ASP A 543 -24.98 -16.30 -17.07
CA ASP A 543 -23.60 -16.60 -17.41
C ASP A 543 -23.48 -17.00 -18.90
N PRO A 544 -22.71 -16.25 -19.71
CA PRO A 544 -22.61 -16.49 -21.14
C PRO A 544 -21.85 -17.77 -21.49
N VAL A 545 -20.88 -18.20 -20.67
CA VAL A 545 -20.11 -19.43 -20.87
C VAL A 545 -21.01 -20.63 -20.61
N TYR A 546 -21.81 -20.57 -19.54
CA TYR A 546 -22.74 -21.64 -19.21
C TYR A 546 -23.81 -21.81 -20.31
N ARG A 547 -24.42 -20.71 -20.76
CA ARG A 547 -25.42 -20.72 -21.84
C ARG A 547 -24.86 -21.25 -23.14
N ALA A 548 -23.68 -20.79 -23.56
CA ALA A 548 -23.07 -21.25 -24.80
C ALA A 548 -22.86 -22.78 -24.85
N VAL A 549 -22.49 -23.40 -23.72
CA VAL A 549 -22.35 -24.86 -23.64
C VAL A 549 -23.72 -25.55 -23.75
N LEU A 550 -24.76 -25.03 -23.10
CA LEU A 550 -26.10 -25.58 -23.22
C LEU A 550 -26.67 -25.43 -24.64
N ASP A 551 -26.43 -24.29 -25.28
CA ASP A 551 -26.84 -24.01 -26.67
C ASP A 551 -26.13 -24.97 -27.65
N GLU A 552 -24.84 -25.25 -27.45
CA GLU A 552 -24.09 -26.25 -28.23
C GLU A 552 -24.70 -27.64 -28.09
N VAL A 553 -24.96 -28.08 -26.85
CA VAL A 553 -25.59 -29.38 -26.58
C VAL A 553 -26.98 -29.44 -27.22
N ALA A 554 -27.84 -28.46 -26.95
CA ALA A 554 -29.21 -28.39 -27.47
C ALA A 554 -29.25 -28.38 -29.00
N GLY A 555 -28.36 -27.61 -29.64
CA GLY A 555 -28.23 -27.57 -31.10
C GLY A 555 -27.82 -28.92 -31.70
N ARG A 556 -26.97 -29.68 -31.00
CA ARG A 556 -26.48 -30.98 -31.46
C ARG A 556 -27.52 -32.10 -31.31
N VAL A 557 -28.28 -32.10 -30.21
CA VAL A 557 -29.27 -33.15 -29.90
C VAL A 557 -30.71 -32.76 -30.22
N GLY A 558 -30.97 -31.56 -30.74
CA GLY A 558 -32.32 -31.04 -30.92
C GLY A 558 -33.24 -31.91 -31.79
N GLY A 559 -32.70 -32.54 -32.83
CA GLY A 559 -33.44 -33.49 -33.66
C GLY A 559 -33.90 -34.76 -32.93
N LEU A 560 -33.29 -35.08 -31.78
CA LEU A 560 -33.63 -36.23 -30.93
C LEU A 560 -34.59 -35.85 -29.78
N LEU A 561 -34.55 -34.59 -29.33
CA LEU A 561 -35.28 -34.12 -28.14
C LEU A 561 -36.56 -33.32 -28.44
N GLY A 562 -36.81 -32.95 -29.71
CA GLY A 562 -38.04 -32.28 -30.14
C GLY A 562 -37.96 -30.76 -30.14
N ALA A 563 -39.12 -30.09 -29.98
CA ALA A 563 -39.27 -28.66 -30.26
C ALA A 563 -38.53 -27.71 -29.29
N ASP A 564 -38.33 -28.13 -28.03
CA ASP A 564 -37.55 -27.36 -27.03
C ASP A 564 -36.57 -28.28 -26.27
N PRO A 565 -35.35 -28.44 -26.80
CA PRO A 565 -34.31 -29.26 -26.17
C PRO A 565 -33.85 -28.72 -24.80
N HIS A 566 -33.92 -27.40 -24.57
CA HIS A 566 -33.53 -26.81 -23.29
C HIS A 566 -34.53 -27.17 -22.19
N ALA A 567 -35.84 -27.06 -22.46
CA ALA A 567 -36.86 -27.53 -21.54
C ALA A 567 -36.74 -29.04 -21.26
N ALA A 568 -36.55 -29.85 -22.31
CA ALA A 568 -36.40 -31.30 -22.16
C ALA A 568 -35.24 -31.69 -21.22
N LEU A 569 -34.08 -31.02 -21.35
CA LEU A 569 -32.93 -31.26 -20.48
C LEU A 569 -33.17 -30.81 -19.03
N ARG A 570 -33.87 -29.69 -18.81
CA ARG A 570 -34.21 -29.22 -17.45
C ARG A 570 -35.19 -30.16 -16.75
N ASP A 571 -36.18 -30.65 -17.49
CA ASP A 571 -37.32 -31.42 -16.95
C ASP A 571 -37.08 -32.94 -16.93
N ALA A 572 -35.87 -33.39 -17.26
CA ALA A 572 -35.51 -34.81 -17.34
C ALA A 572 -35.89 -35.60 -16.08
N ALA A 573 -36.53 -36.76 -16.29
CA ALA A 573 -36.94 -37.65 -15.20
C ALA A 573 -35.71 -38.35 -14.58
N PRO A 574 -35.61 -38.44 -13.24
CA PRO A 574 -34.47 -39.07 -12.57
C PRO A 574 -34.15 -40.48 -13.12
N GLY A 575 -32.88 -40.74 -13.42
CA GLY A 575 -32.41 -42.06 -13.88
C GLY A 575 -32.66 -42.39 -15.35
N SER A 576 -33.25 -41.47 -16.13
CA SER A 576 -33.41 -41.62 -17.58
C SER A 576 -32.11 -41.33 -18.35
N ASP A 577 -32.04 -41.72 -19.63
CA ASP A 577 -30.93 -41.33 -20.52
C ASP A 577 -30.84 -39.81 -20.68
N LEU A 578 -32.00 -39.15 -20.71
CA LEU A 578 -32.09 -37.69 -20.75
C LEU A 578 -31.52 -37.05 -19.47
N ASP A 579 -31.66 -37.70 -18.32
CA ASP A 579 -31.08 -37.25 -17.05
C ASP A 579 -29.55 -37.35 -17.02
N ARG A 580 -29.00 -38.41 -17.64
CA ARG A 580 -27.55 -38.56 -17.84
C ARG A 580 -27.01 -37.45 -18.75
N LEU A 581 -27.71 -37.17 -19.85
CA LEU A 581 -27.35 -36.08 -20.77
C LEU A 581 -27.46 -34.70 -20.11
N ALA A 582 -28.52 -34.47 -19.32
CA ALA A 582 -28.71 -33.22 -18.56
C ALA A 582 -27.60 -33.02 -17.52
N THR A 583 -27.23 -34.09 -16.78
CA THR A 583 -26.12 -34.06 -15.82
C THR A 583 -24.79 -33.75 -16.51
N PHE A 584 -24.51 -34.39 -17.65
CA PHE A 584 -23.33 -34.12 -18.47
C PHE A 584 -23.28 -32.66 -18.93
N ALA A 585 -24.36 -32.14 -19.51
CA ALA A 585 -24.41 -30.78 -20.04
C ALA A 585 -24.15 -29.74 -18.94
N ALA A 586 -24.82 -29.88 -17.80
CA ALA A 586 -24.63 -29.00 -16.65
C ALA A 586 -23.21 -29.09 -16.06
N ALA A 587 -22.65 -30.31 -15.95
CA ALA A 587 -21.30 -30.55 -15.46
C ALA A 587 -20.22 -29.87 -16.33
N VAL A 588 -20.29 -30.07 -17.65
CA VAL A 588 -19.36 -29.46 -18.60
C VAL A 588 -19.50 -27.93 -18.59
N ALA A 589 -20.72 -27.42 -18.54
CA ALA A 589 -20.98 -25.98 -18.50
C ALA A 589 -20.38 -25.32 -17.25
N LEU A 590 -20.56 -25.93 -16.07
CA LEU A 590 -19.90 -25.49 -14.81
C LEU A 590 -18.38 -25.52 -14.92
N ALA A 591 -17.81 -26.62 -15.42
CA ALA A 591 -16.35 -26.74 -15.56
C ALA A 591 -15.77 -25.73 -16.56
N ARG A 592 -16.45 -25.44 -17.66
CA ARG A 592 -16.06 -24.39 -18.61
C ARG A 592 -16.11 -23.01 -17.95
N GLY A 593 -17.07 -22.75 -17.08
CA GLY A 593 -17.11 -21.54 -16.25
C GLY A 593 -15.86 -21.36 -15.38
N VAL A 594 -15.41 -22.44 -14.73
CA VAL A 594 -14.16 -22.47 -13.94
C VAL A 594 -12.93 -22.23 -14.82
N LEU A 595 -12.82 -22.96 -15.95
CA LEU A 595 -11.70 -22.86 -16.89
C LEU A 595 -11.58 -21.46 -17.52
N SER A 596 -12.72 -20.83 -17.84
CA SER A 596 -12.75 -19.49 -18.44
C SER A 596 -12.13 -18.41 -17.54
N ARG A 597 -12.09 -18.67 -16.23
CA ARG A 597 -11.47 -17.80 -15.21
C ARG A 597 -10.01 -18.17 -14.93
N GLY A 598 -9.41 -19.02 -15.77
CA GLY A 598 -7.99 -19.39 -15.71
C GLY A 598 -7.66 -20.49 -14.70
N ILE A 599 -8.65 -21.06 -14.00
CA ILE A 599 -8.42 -22.18 -13.07
C ILE A 599 -8.27 -23.46 -13.88
N GLN A 600 -7.02 -23.85 -14.12
CA GLN A 600 -6.69 -25.08 -14.84
C GLN A 600 -6.60 -26.27 -13.89
N PRO A 601 -7.39 -27.35 -14.09
CA PRO A 601 -7.29 -28.56 -13.29
C PRO A 601 -5.96 -29.26 -13.57
N ARG A 602 -5.42 -29.93 -12.55
CA ARG A 602 -4.26 -30.83 -12.68
C ARG A 602 -4.69 -32.27 -12.95
N ALA A 603 -5.92 -32.60 -12.58
CA ALA A 603 -6.58 -33.86 -12.87
C ALA A 603 -8.10 -33.64 -12.85
N VAL A 604 -8.82 -34.53 -13.54
CA VAL A 604 -10.27 -34.57 -13.58
C VAL A 604 -10.77 -35.96 -13.23
N LEU A 605 -11.90 -36.03 -12.55
CA LEU A 605 -12.47 -37.30 -12.09
C LEU A 605 -13.98 -37.23 -12.00
N GLY A 606 -14.68 -38.33 -12.23
CA GLY A 606 -16.13 -38.39 -12.09
C GLY A 606 -16.68 -39.76 -12.52
N PRO A 607 -17.74 -40.27 -11.87
CA PRO A 607 -18.39 -41.51 -12.29
C PRO A 607 -19.48 -41.26 -13.35
N GLY A 608 -19.70 -42.24 -14.23
CA GLY A 608 -20.83 -42.26 -15.17
C GLY A 608 -20.85 -41.06 -16.12
N ALA A 609 -21.92 -40.26 -16.11
CA ALA A 609 -22.00 -39.03 -16.91
C ALA A 609 -20.90 -38.01 -16.55
N GLY A 610 -20.43 -38.03 -15.29
CA GLY A 610 -19.31 -37.21 -14.84
C GLY A 610 -17.97 -37.63 -15.44
N GLU A 611 -17.79 -38.92 -15.80
CA GLU A 611 -16.58 -39.42 -16.47
C GLU A 611 -16.48 -38.85 -17.88
N ILE A 612 -17.61 -38.82 -18.60
CA ILE A 612 -17.69 -38.26 -19.95
C ILE A 612 -17.47 -36.74 -19.91
N ALA A 613 -18.02 -36.05 -18.89
CA ALA A 613 -17.75 -34.63 -18.66
C ALA A 613 -16.27 -34.37 -18.37
N ALA A 614 -15.64 -35.19 -17.51
CA ALA A 614 -14.22 -35.12 -17.21
C ALA A 614 -13.37 -35.31 -18.47
N ALA A 615 -13.69 -36.32 -19.29
CA ALA A 615 -13.02 -36.58 -20.55
C ALA A 615 -13.18 -35.42 -21.56
N CYS A 616 -14.34 -34.77 -21.62
CA CYS A 616 -14.54 -33.54 -22.42
C CYS A 616 -13.67 -32.39 -21.93
N VAL A 617 -13.58 -32.19 -20.62
CA VAL A 617 -12.73 -31.15 -20.01
C VAL A 617 -11.25 -31.42 -20.26
N ALA A 618 -10.84 -32.69 -20.24
CA ALA A 618 -9.49 -33.11 -20.62
C ALA A 618 -9.23 -33.11 -22.14
N GLY A 619 -10.23 -32.80 -22.97
CA GLY A 619 -10.08 -32.71 -24.43
C GLY A 619 -10.13 -34.05 -25.17
N VAL A 620 -10.51 -35.15 -24.50
CA VAL A 620 -10.65 -36.47 -25.13
C VAL A 620 -11.83 -36.51 -26.10
N PHE A 621 -12.90 -35.79 -25.78
CA PHE A 621 -14.12 -35.69 -26.59
C PHE A 621 -14.48 -34.23 -26.85
N THR A 622 -15.17 -33.97 -27.98
CA THR A 622 -15.88 -32.69 -28.16
C THR A 622 -17.19 -32.71 -27.38
N VAL A 623 -17.69 -31.55 -26.97
CA VAL A 623 -18.94 -31.47 -26.20
C VAL A 623 -20.12 -31.97 -27.02
N GLY A 624 -20.22 -31.54 -28.29
CA GLY A 624 -21.24 -32.02 -29.23
C GLY A 624 -21.24 -33.55 -29.43
N ASP A 625 -20.09 -34.18 -29.69
CA ASP A 625 -20.07 -35.63 -29.96
C ASP A 625 -20.38 -36.46 -28.72
N ALA A 626 -19.94 -36.00 -27.54
CA ALA A 626 -20.30 -36.60 -26.27
C ALA A 626 -21.81 -36.47 -25.97
N ALA A 627 -22.41 -35.31 -26.27
CA ALA A 627 -23.84 -35.10 -26.12
C ALA A 627 -24.66 -36.01 -27.05
N GLU A 628 -24.27 -36.14 -28.32
CA GLU A 628 -24.94 -36.99 -29.29
C GLU A 628 -24.86 -38.47 -28.91
N ALA A 629 -23.69 -38.93 -28.47
CA ALA A 629 -23.50 -40.31 -28.01
C ALA A 629 -24.36 -40.62 -26.78
N LEU A 630 -24.37 -39.72 -25.79
CA LEU A 630 -25.21 -39.85 -24.59
C LEU A 630 -26.71 -39.88 -24.91
N ALA A 631 -27.17 -39.01 -25.81
CA ALA A 631 -28.57 -38.98 -26.26
C ALA A 631 -29.02 -40.30 -26.91
N ARG A 632 -28.07 -41.06 -27.47
CA ARG A 632 -28.30 -42.38 -28.09
C ARG A 632 -27.97 -43.55 -27.18
N GLY A 633 -27.65 -43.30 -25.91
CA GLY A 633 -27.30 -44.33 -24.91
C GLY A 633 -25.92 -44.97 -25.12
N GLY A 634 -25.01 -44.32 -25.86
CA GLY A 634 -23.67 -44.81 -26.18
C GLY A 634 -22.53 -44.03 -25.51
N ILE A 635 -21.29 -44.38 -25.89
CA ILE A 635 -20.06 -43.71 -25.46
C ILE A 635 -19.40 -43.07 -26.71
N PRO A 636 -18.95 -41.81 -26.65
CA PRO A 636 -18.31 -41.14 -27.78
C PRO A 636 -16.94 -41.73 -28.13
N ALA A 637 -16.51 -41.56 -29.39
CA ALA A 637 -15.17 -41.93 -29.83
C ALA A 637 -14.15 -40.83 -29.47
N PRO A 638 -12.93 -41.19 -29.01
CA PRO A 638 -11.92 -40.21 -28.63
C PRO A 638 -11.38 -39.45 -29.85
N VAL A 639 -11.25 -38.14 -29.74
CA VAL A 639 -10.69 -37.25 -30.77
C VAL A 639 -9.23 -36.88 -30.49
N ALA A 640 -8.77 -36.99 -29.23
CA ALA A 640 -7.41 -36.72 -28.82
C ALA A 640 -7.03 -37.48 -27.52
N ALA A 641 -5.74 -37.48 -27.21
CA ALA A 641 -5.25 -37.89 -25.89
C ALA A 641 -5.62 -36.83 -24.83
N PRO A 642 -5.84 -37.22 -23.56
CA PRO A 642 -6.21 -36.30 -22.51
C PRO A 642 -5.09 -35.30 -22.21
N ALA A 643 -5.43 -34.01 -22.13
CA ALA A 643 -4.51 -32.92 -21.76
C ALA A 643 -4.13 -32.95 -20.27
N VAL A 644 -4.98 -33.56 -19.43
CA VAL A 644 -4.76 -33.77 -18.00
C VAL A 644 -5.23 -35.18 -17.63
N PRO A 645 -4.64 -35.83 -16.61
CA PRO A 645 -5.07 -37.14 -16.14
C PRO A 645 -6.59 -37.20 -15.89
N VAL A 646 -7.23 -38.20 -16.50
CA VAL A 646 -8.64 -38.56 -16.27
C VAL A 646 -8.63 -39.84 -15.43
N HIS A 647 -9.21 -39.79 -14.23
CA HIS A 647 -9.27 -40.95 -13.34
C HIS A 647 -10.65 -41.61 -13.39
N PRO A 648 -10.77 -42.82 -13.99
CA PRO A 648 -12.00 -43.59 -13.93
C PRO A 648 -12.12 -44.27 -12.56
N GLY A 649 -13.24 -44.06 -11.85
CA GLY A 649 -13.51 -44.77 -10.59
C GLY A 649 -14.20 -43.94 -9.50
N PRO A 650 -14.43 -44.54 -8.31
CA PRO A 650 -15.02 -43.85 -7.17
C PRO A 650 -14.14 -42.67 -6.74
N VAL A 651 -14.73 -41.48 -6.65
CA VAL A 651 -14.01 -40.23 -6.33
C VAL A 651 -13.15 -40.35 -5.06
N ALA A 652 -13.66 -41.06 -4.04
CA ALA A 652 -12.95 -41.24 -2.77
C ALA A 652 -11.62 -42.00 -2.91
N GLU A 653 -11.54 -43.00 -3.79
CA GLU A 653 -10.32 -43.80 -4.01
C GLU A 653 -9.32 -43.08 -4.92
N ALA A 654 -9.82 -42.30 -5.88
CA ALA A 654 -8.94 -41.48 -6.73
C ALA A 654 -8.29 -40.33 -5.93
N LEU A 655 -9.00 -39.77 -4.95
CA LEU A 655 -8.49 -38.69 -4.09
C LEU A 655 -7.44 -39.15 -3.08
N THR A 656 -7.41 -40.43 -2.66
CA THR A 656 -6.36 -40.93 -1.75
C THR A 656 -5.00 -41.11 -2.45
N GLY A 657 -4.97 -41.23 -3.78
CA GLY A 657 -3.74 -41.30 -4.59
C GLY A 657 -3.25 -39.95 -5.12
N LEU A 658 -4.09 -38.91 -5.04
CA LEU A 658 -3.75 -37.54 -5.42
C LEU A 658 -3.41 -36.78 -4.13
N ASP A 659 -2.17 -36.30 -3.99
CA ASP A 659 -1.77 -35.39 -2.89
C ASP A 659 -2.86 -34.29 -2.76
N PRO A 660 -3.62 -34.20 -1.65
CA PRO A 660 -4.92 -33.51 -1.57
C PRO A 660 -4.72 -31.99 -1.54
N ALA A 661 -4.32 -31.47 -2.68
CA ALA A 661 -4.25 -30.08 -3.01
C ALA A 661 -5.61 -29.66 -3.57
N ALA A 662 -6.50 -29.13 -2.73
CA ALA A 662 -7.78 -28.50 -3.11
C ALA A 662 -8.61 -29.22 -4.20
N CYS A 663 -9.54 -30.07 -3.76
CA CYS A 663 -10.56 -30.66 -4.63
C CYS A 663 -11.74 -29.67 -4.79
N LEU A 664 -12.10 -29.38 -6.04
CA LEU A 664 -13.34 -28.67 -6.39
C LEU A 664 -14.37 -29.68 -6.93
N ALA A 665 -15.40 -29.93 -6.14
CA ALA A 665 -16.53 -30.77 -6.48
C ALA A 665 -17.56 -29.99 -7.28
N VAL A 666 -17.79 -30.37 -8.52
CA VAL A 666 -18.88 -29.92 -9.39
C VAL A 666 -20.07 -30.84 -9.13
N GLY A 667 -21.05 -30.39 -8.34
CA GLY A 667 -22.16 -31.23 -7.87
C GLY A 667 -22.62 -30.94 -6.44
N PRO A 668 -23.55 -31.76 -5.89
CA PRO A 668 -24.19 -31.50 -4.60
C PRO A 668 -23.40 -31.99 -3.37
N ALA A 669 -22.49 -32.97 -3.51
CA ALA A 669 -21.65 -33.43 -2.41
C ALA A 669 -20.52 -34.38 -2.84
N LEU A 670 -19.45 -34.39 -2.04
CA LEU A 670 -18.51 -35.51 -1.94
C LEU A 670 -18.47 -36.03 -0.49
N PRO A 671 -18.26 -37.35 -0.28
CA PRO A 671 -17.91 -37.84 1.04
C PRO A 671 -16.61 -37.15 1.50
N ALA A 672 -16.60 -36.67 2.74
CA ALA A 672 -15.39 -36.07 3.32
C ALA A 672 -14.25 -37.11 3.28
N PRO A 673 -13.09 -36.78 2.69
CA PRO A 673 -11.98 -37.71 2.66
C PRO A 673 -11.47 -37.96 4.10
N ALA A 674 -10.87 -39.12 4.33
CA ALA A 674 -10.50 -39.63 5.66
C ALA A 674 -9.46 -38.76 6.41
N ASP A 675 -8.82 -37.82 5.70
CA ASP A 675 -7.80 -36.88 6.13
C ASP A 675 -8.36 -35.49 6.54
N GLY A 676 -9.69 -35.30 6.48
CA GLY A 676 -10.41 -34.21 7.12
C GLY A 676 -10.49 -32.89 6.34
N VAL A 677 -10.06 -32.83 5.07
CA VAL A 677 -10.24 -31.63 4.23
C VAL A 677 -11.52 -31.75 3.42
N SER A 678 -12.54 -30.97 3.79
CA SER A 678 -13.77 -30.90 2.99
C SER A 678 -13.49 -30.32 1.60
N PRO A 679 -13.93 -30.97 0.53
CA PRO A 679 -13.82 -30.41 -0.81
C PRO A 679 -14.63 -29.13 -0.94
N VAL A 680 -14.18 -28.23 -1.81
CA VAL A 680 -14.93 -27.02 -2.17
C VAL A 680 -16.07 -27.44 -3.09
N LEU A 681 -17.28 -26.95 -2.83
CA LEU A 681 -18.45 -27.30 -3.62
C LEU A 681 -18.77 -26.19 -4.62
N LEU A 682 -19.00 -26.57 -5.88
CA LEU A 682 -19.65 -25.75 -6.89
C LEU A 682 -21.05 -26.33 -7.14
N ALA A 683 -22.01 -25.85 -6.34
CA ALA A 683 -23.40 -26.33 -6.35
C ALA A 683 -24.33 -25.51 -7.25
N ALA A 684 -23.94 -24.30 -7.62
CA ALA A 684 -24.73 -23.38 -8.44
C ALA A 684 -23.99 -22.96 -9.72
N ALA A 685 -24.74 -22.79 -10.80
CA ALA A 685 -24.27 -22.37 -12.12
C ALA A 685 -24.48 -20.88 -12.40
N ASP A 686 -24.53 -20.09 -11.34
CA ASP A 686 -24.53 -18.64 -11.41
C ASP A 686 -23.16 -18.09 -11.01
N HIS A 687 -22.98 -16.78 -11.24
CA HIS A 687 -21.75 -16.08 -10.89
C HIS A 687 -21.43 -16.18 -9.39
N LEU A 688 -22.46 -16.27 -8.54
CA LEU A 688 -22.30 -16.33 -7.09
C LEU A 688 -21.67 -17.66 -6.64
N GLY A 689 -22.21 -18.80 -7.08
CA GLY A 689 -21.65 -20.11 -6.72
C GLY A 689 -20.20 -20.28 -7.18
N LEU A 690 -19.83 -19.66 -8.28
CA LEU A 690 -18.45 -19.66 -8.76
C LEU A 690 -17.52 -18.79 -7.91
N LEU A 691 -17.97 -17.62 -7.46
CA LEU A 691 -17.21 -16.79 -6.51
C LEU A 691 -17.03 -17.51 -5.16
N GLU A 692 -18.03 -18.25 -4.70
CA GLU A 692 -17.94 -19.06 -3.49
C GLU A 692 -16.92 -20.21 -3.63
N ALA A 693 -16.92 -20.89 -4.79
CA ALA A 693 -15.91 -21.90 -5.09
C ALA A 693 -14.50 -21.30 -5.12
N VAL A 694 -14.35 -20.15 -5.75
CA VAL A 694 -13.09 -19.39 -5.81
C VAL A 694 -12.61 -18.99 -4.41
N ALA A 695 -13.52 -18.50 -3.55
CA ALA A 695 -13.25 -18.18 -2.16
C ALA A 695 -12.76 -19.41 -1.36
N GLY A 696 -13.44 -20.55 -1.52
CA GLY A 696 -13.05 -21.80 -0.87
C GLY A 696 -11.68 -22.31 -1.31
N LEU A 697 -11.39 -22.27 -2.62
CA LEU A 697 -10.08 -22.67 -3.14
C LEU A 697 -8.95 -21.80 -2.57
N TRP A 698 -9.17 -20.49 -2.49
CA TRP A 698 -8.18 -19.57 -1.91
C TRP A 698 -7.91 -19.87 -0.43
N GLN A 699 -8.94 -20.17 0.36
CA GLN A 699 -8.79 -20.58 1.75
C GLN A 699 -7.97 -21.87 1.89
N LEU A 700 -8.04 -22.78 0.93
CA LEU A 700 -7.23 -24.00 0.85
C LEU A 700 -5.82 -23.80 0.28
N GLY A 701 -5.38 -22.55 0.09
CA GLY A 701 -4.02 -22.28 -0.35
C GLY A 701 -3.84 -22.15 -1.86
N PHE A 702 -4.90 -22.28 -2.67
CA PHE A 702 -4.80 -22.15 -4.13
C PHE A 702 -4.29 -20.75 -4.52
N GLY A 703 -3.28 -20.74 -5.38
CA GLY A 703 -2.59 -19.53 -5.83
C GLY A 703 -2.56 -19.34 -7.35
N GLY A 704 -3.50 -19.95 -8.10
CA GLY A 704 -3.56 -19.86 -9.57
C GLY A 704 -3.80 -18.44 -10.11
N PRO A 705 -4.07 -18.24 -11.40
CA PRO A 705 -4.27 -16.91 -11.97
C PRO A 705 -5.61 -16.32 -11.52
N TRP A 706 -5.61 -15.08 -11.02
CA TRP A 706 -6.83 -14.41 -10.51
C TRP A 706 -7.22 -13.21 -11.38
N GLU A 707 -6.31 -12.75 -12.23
CA GLU A 707 -6.58 -11.72 -13.21
C GLU A 707 -7.81 -12.03 -14.07
N PRO A 708 -8.07 -13.28 -14.53
CA PRO A 708 -9.28 -13.56 -15.30
C PRO A 708 -10.57 -13.65 -14.47
N ILE A 709 -10.46 -13.63 -13.13
CA ILE A 709 -11.62 -13.62 -12.21
C ILE A 709 -12.17 -12.19 -12.07
N HIS A 710 -11.32 -11.19 -12.24
CA HIS A 710 -11.70 -9.78 -12.25
C HIS A 710 -11.83 -9.27 -13.69
N ASP A 711 -12.76 -8.35 -13.95
CA ASP A 711 -12.87 -7.75 -15.29
C ASP A 711 -11.57 -7.04 -15.70
N ARG A 712 -11.31 -6.96 -17.01
CA ARG A 712 -10.19 -6.16 -17.53
C ARG A 712 -10.45 -4.67 -17.27
N GLY A 713 -9.41 -3.93 -16.88
CA GLY A 713 -9.47 -2.48 -16.68
C GLY A 713 -9.74 -2.02 -15.24
N ARG A 714 -9.60 -2.92 -14.25
CA ARG A 714 -9.67 -2.56 -12.82
C ARG A 714 -8.49 -1.71 -12.39
N ARG A 715 -8.72 -0.88 -11.38
CA ARG A 715 -7.70 0.00 -10.80
C ARG A 715 -7.27 -0.48 -9.43
N ARG A 716 -6.01 -0.21 -9.10
CA ARG A 716 -5.51 -0.33 -7.73
C ARG A 716 -5.96 0.90 -6.96
N ILE A 717 -6.67 0.70 -5.86
CA ILE A 717 -7.17 1.79 -5.01
C ILE A 717 -6.59 1.69 -3.60
N PRO A 718 -6.39 2.82 -2.88
CA PRO A 718 -5.99 2.79 -1.49
C PRO A 718 -7.06 2.10 -0.64
N LEU A 719 -6.64 1.11 0.13
CA LEU A 719 -7.44 0.41 1.13
C LEU A 719 -6.67 0.41 2.46
N PRO A 720 -7.33 0.16 3.61
CA PRO A 720 -6.65 -0.05 4.88
C PRO A 720 -5.43 -0.99 4.74
N THR A 721 -4.32 -0.57 5.34
CA THR A 721 -3.04 -1.29 5.29
C THR A 721 -2.97 -2.34 6.39
N TYR A 722 -1.92 -3.15 6.39
CA TYR A 722 -1.74 -4.24 7.34
C TYR A 722 -1.75 -3.75 8.80
N PRO A 723 -2.59 -4.34 9.66
CA PRO A 723 -2.65 -3.95 11.07
C PRO A 723 -1.49 -4.61 11.83
N PHE A 724 -0.33 -3.96 11.86
CA PHE A 724 0.87 -4.50 12.52
C PHE A 724 0.61 -4.88 13.98
N ALA A 725 1.34 -5.89 14.47
CA ALA A 725 1.36 -6.23 15.88
C ALA A 725 1.94 -5.08 16.74
N THR A 726 1.40 -4.91 17.94
CA THR A 726 1.75 -3.79 18.84
C THR A 726 2.77 -4.17 19.91
N HIS A 727 3.49 -5.29 19.74
CA HIS A 727 4.49 -5.75 20.69
C HIS A 727 5.71 -4.81 20.73
N ARG A 728 6.15 -4.47 21.95
CA ARG A 728 7.31 -3.62 22.18
C ARG A 728 8.59 -4.45 22.19
N HIS A 729 9.57 -4.04 21.39
CA HIS A 729 10.90 -4.65 21.35
C HIS A 729 11.95 -3.64 21.82
N VAL A 730 12.47 -3.85 23.03
CA VAL A 730 13.46 -2.99 23.69
C VAL A 730 14.35 -3.83 24.61
N ILE A 731 15.62 -3.46 24.72
CA ILE A 731 16.53 -4.05 25.71
C ILE A 731 16.01 -3.69 27.11
N LYS A 732 15.76 -4.70 27.94
CA LYS A 732 15.34 -4.49 29.34
C LYS A 732 16.52 -3.98 30.15
N GLU A 733 16.28 -2.92 30.91
CA GLU A 733 17.20 -2.48 31.98
C GLU A 733 17.14 -3.56 33.08
N GLN A 734 18.30 -4.09 33.50
CA GLN A 734 18.39 -5.06 34.60
C GLN A 734 18.36 -4.37 35.95
#